data_AF-A0A960P3U3-F1
#
_entry.id   AF-A0A960P3U3-F1
#
_cell.length_a   1.000
_cell.length_b   1.000
_cell.length_c   1.000
_cell.angle_alpha   90.00
_cell.angle_beta   90.00
_cell.angle_gamma   90.00
#
_symmetry.space_group_name_H-M   'P 1'
#
loop_
_entity.id
_entity.type
_entity.pdbx_description
1 polymer ?
#
loop_
_entity_poly.entity_id
_entity_poly.type
_entity_poly.pdbx_seq_one_letter_code
_entity_poly.pdbx_strand_id
1 'polypeptide(L)'
;MAPATVTEPTASGPTGVSSYPGLRSAAPVALVVVVPLFFVPWAFGPFHAAKWLAVGVLVPAGLAVCAATGTLRWPRWKWFVPLVVVSLAATVLGVAPWMSLLGSPNRNNGLFALFLGIGSFVLGASVAADAVVQRRILRAAFVTGGVVGALAVAERLGLDIAAVGDAGEVTRARSTWGSATFAAAHLVIVLPIAVAHLRSRDPRWRIAGLVCSVAGLAGLLATGTRGGWLAALVSAAVMAPAWVATGRPNAGSTGLWSAASRDPGRGAESAAGRSPLLVAVGVVAALAALAVLVLTVIGPQLDRASGIGRLDLWSTTPSVIVDRPLLGAGPDTQRSVLPAGIDEDFERDHGSEELHDRAHSLPLDTLVTTGILGLAALLSLLVVLAGDFARNLQRELVPTAVTAGLAGYLVTLLFAFGDPVIDPIPWMLAGLLWVAIVPSPATSRTESRGSAPRVVAAVGFGCLAIAGLVLAGGELLAETRLDSALEAQSTGDLSSALDGLESAVSLAPARFDLHQAYSRVAVQSLTEGPEIADSDAARAELIASAFGHLDDAQAVAGEDPDLLMDRAELLSASGQPEEALSLYDRILEFYPRSFRAHLGLGLAASQVNQLDRAEQAWRTAADLAPGDPRALVNLGILYERAGDPDAAAESFSAALEVDPGDSAASAGLERVTVPTD
;
A
#
# COMPACT_ATOMS: atom_id res chain seq x y z
N MET A 1 72.44 -16.92 -42.53
CA MET A 1 71.01 -17.16 -42.83
C MET A 1 70.32 -17.51 -41.53
N ALA A 2 69.52 -16.59 -40.99
CA ALA A 2 68.66 -16.83 -39.84
C ALA A 2 67.21 -16.80 -40.33
N PRO A 3 66.34 -17.75 -39.93
CA PRO A 3 64.91 -17.54 -39.96
C PRO A 3 64.37 -17.26 -38.56
N ALA A 4 63.48 -16.28 -38.51
CA ALA A 4 62.79 -15.79 -37.33
C ALA A 4 61.93 -16.86 -36.68
N THR A 5 62.08 -17.04 -35.36
CA THR A 5 61.11 -17.73 -34.53
C THR A 5 60.02 -16.74 -34.10
N VAL A 6 58.81 -16.98 -34.60
CA VAL A 6 57.57 -16.38 -34.15
C VAL A 6 57.39 -16.71 -32.67
N THR A 7 57.31 -15.68 -31.83
CA THR A 7 56.84 -15.82 -30.45
C THR A 7 55.32 -15.82 -30.46
N GLU A 8 54.71 -16.95 -30.10
CA GLU A 8 53.28 -17.03 -29.79
C GLU A 8 52.98 -16.15 -28.57
N PRO A 9 51.96 -15.27 -28.61
CA PRO A 9 51.47 -14.65 -27.39
C PRO A 9 50.69 -15.69 -26.59
N THR A 10 51.12 -15.88 -25.35
CA THR A 10 50.43 -16.67 -24.32
C THR A 10 48.93 -16.39 -24.34
N ALA A 11 48.14 -17.45 -24.52
CA ALA A 11 46.70 -17.45 -24.41
C ALA A 11 46.27 -16.85 -23.07
N SER A 12 45.76 -15.62 -23.10
CA SER A 12 44.94 -15.06 -22.04
C SER A 12 43.62 -15.84 -22.03
N GLY A 13 43.41 -16.59 -20.96
CA GLY A 13 42.14 -17.28 -20.68
C GLY A 13 40.96 -16.31 -20.57
N PRO A 14 39.71 -16.84 -20.61
CA PRO A 14 38.52 -16.05 -20.89
C PRO A 14 38.28 -14.98 -19.83
N THR A 15 38.20 -13.75 -20.29
CA THR A 15 37.90 -12.54 -19.53
C THR A 15 36.49 -12.59 -18.92
N GLY A 16 36.43 -12.50 -17.58
CA GLY A 16 35.62 -11.46 -16.95
C GLY A 16 34.19 -11.77 -16.48
N VAL A 17 33.85 -12.99 -16.05
CA VAL A 17 32.66 -13.24 -15.20
C VAL A 17 33.11 -13.68 -13.81
N SER A 18 33.83 -12.81 -13.10
CA SER A 18 34.12 -12.97 -11.67
C SER A 18 34.83 -11.72 -11.17
N SER A 19 34.18 -10.90 -10.33
CA SER A 19 34.94 -10.10 -9.36
C SER A 19 34.16 -9.61 -8.14
N TYR A 20 32.82 -9.47 -8.13
CA TYR A 20 32.11 -8.86 -6.99
C TYR A 20 30.70 -9.42 -6.66
N PRO A 21 30.54 -10.70 -6.32
CA PRO A 21 29.24 -11.26 -5.90
C PRO A 21 28.71 -10.62 -4.60
N GLY A 22 29.60 -10.16 -3.72
CA GLY A 22 29.23 -9.39 -2.51
C GLY A 22 28.50 -8.10 -2.85
N LEU A 23 29.12 -7.26 -3.67
CA LEU A 23 28.56 -5.97 -4.09
C LEU A 23 27.23 -6.14 -4.83
N ARG A 24 27.13 -7.10 -5.76
CA ARG A 24 25.91 -7.36 -6.54
C ARG A 24 24.76 -7.93 -5.72
N SER A 25 25.03 -8.60 -4.60
CA SER A 25 23.98 -9.12 -3.71
C SER A 25 23.54 -8.12 -2.66
N ALA A 26 24.31 -7.07 -2.38
CA ALA A 26 24.04 -6.16 -1.26
C ALA A 26 22.64 -5.52 -1.32
N ALA A 27 22.31 -4.79 -2.40
CA ALA A 27 21.02 -4.13 -2.52
C ALA A 27 19.82 -5.10 -2.62
N PRO A 28 19.84 -6.15 -3.46
CA PRO A 28 18.75 -7.14 -3.50
C PRO A 28 18.51 -7.87 -2.17
N VAL A 29 19.57 -8.21 -1.44
CA VAL A 29 19.45 -8.85 -0.12
C VAL A 29 18.94 -7.86 0.91
N ALA A 30 19.44 -6.62 0.91
CA ALA A 30 18.93 -5.56 1.77
C ALA A 30 17.44 -5.30 1.51
N LEU A 31 16.98 -5.34 0.25
CA LEU A 31 15.56 -5.14 -0.09
C LEU A 31 14.65 -6.18 0.60
N VAL A 32 15.04 -7.46 0.63
CA VAL A 32 14.24 -8.53 1.28
C VAL A 32 14.48 -8.68 2.79
N VAL A 33 15.34 -7.86 3.38
CA VAL A 33 15.65 -7.87 4.81
C VAL A 33 15.19 -6.58 5.48
N VAL A 34 15.63 -5.43 4.97
CA VAL A 34 15.33 -4.11 5.52
C VAL A 34 13.85 -3.81 5.33
N VAL A 35 13.28 -3.96 4.14
CA VAL A 35 11.87 -3.58 3.91
C VAL A 35 10.90 -4.34 4.83
N PRO A 36 10.99 -5.66 5.05
CA PRO A 36 10.07 -6.33 5.96
C PRO A 36 10.35 -6.08 7.44
N LEU A 37 11.52 -5.57 7.83
CA LEU A 37 11.92 -5.45 9.25
C LEU A 37 12.14 -4.02 9.73
N PHE A 38 12.17 -3.04 8.83
CA PHE A 38 12.46 -1.65 9.13
C PHE A 38 11.18 -0.88 9.44
N PHE A 39 11.18 -0.19 10.58
CA PHE A 39 10.12 0.68 11.06
C PHE A 39 10.75 1.72 12.03
N VAL A 40 10.03 2.80 12.32
CA VAL A 40 10.44 3.91 13.17
C VAL A 40 9.32 4.20 14.18
N PRO A 41 9.46 3.84 15.46
CA PRO A 41 8.36 3.86 16.42
C PRO A 41 7.87 5.25 16.85
N TRP A 42 8.65 6.30 16.59
CA TRP A 42 8.33 7.70 16.88
C TRP A 42 7.91 8.48 15.62
N ALA A 43 7.52 7.77 14.57
CA ALA A 43 6.93 8.37 13.37
C ALA A 43 5.43 8.12 13.40
N PHE A 44 4.65 9.09 12.91
CA PHE A 44 3.20 8.99 12.81
C PHE A 44 2.73 7.68 12.13
N GLY A 45 3.40 7.32 11.03
CA GLY A 45 3.21 6.05 10.33
C GLY A 45 4.42 5.13 10.52
N PRO A 46 4.54 4.38 11.63
CA PRO A 46 5.81 3.77 12.03
C PRO A 46 6.41 2.82 11.00
N PHE A 47 5.60 2.26 10.10
CA PHE A 47 6.04 1.29 9.11
C PHE A 47 6.29 1.89 7.73
N HIS A 48 5.50 2.87 7.28
CA HIS A 48 5.40 3.17 5.85
C HIS A 48 6.58 4.01 5.33
N ALA A 49 6.80 5.22 5.84
CA ALA A 49 7.85 6.11 5.33
C ALA A 49 9.26 5.50 5.45
N ALA A 50 9.54 4.78 6.54
CA ALA A 50 10.82 4.10 6.74
C ALA A 50 11.11 3.09 5.62
N LYS A 51 10.11 2.29 5.25
CA LYS A 51 10.24 1.30 4.18
C LYS A 51 10.24 1.95 2.80
N TRP A 52 9.47 3.01 2.62
CA TRP A 52 9.48 3.79 1.40
C TRP A 52 10.87 4.36 1.10
N LEU A 53 11.53 4.91 2.12
CA LEU A 53 12.93 5.31 2.05
C LEU A 53 13.85 4.15 1.64
N ALA A 54 13.68 2.98 2.27
CA ALA A 54 14.48 1.81 1.92
C ALA A 54 14.31 1.42 0.44
N VAL A 55 13.08 1.38 -0.08
CA VAL A 55 12.80 1.04 -1.48
C VAL A 55 13.37 2.11 -2.42
N GLY A 56 13.09 3.39 -2.14
CA GLY A 56 13.51 4.54 -2.94
C GLY A 56 15.03 4.66 -3.08
N VAL A 57 15.80 4.09 -2.15
CA VAL A 57 17.27 4.07 -2.20
C VAL A 57 17.80 2.74 -2.76
N LEU A 58 17.33 1.60 -2.25
CA LEU A 58 17.93 0.30 -2.54
C LEU A 58 17.72 -0.15 -3.99
N VAL A 59 16.55 0.12 -4.56
CA VAL A 59 16.25 -0.25 -5.96
C VAL A 59 17.17 0.48 -6.94
N PRO A 60 17.22 1.82 -6.98
CA PRO A 60 18.13 2.53 -7.87
C PRO A 60 19.60 2.26 -7.56
N ALA A 61 20.01 2.14 -6.29
CA ALA A 61 21.39 1.78 -5.95
C ALA A 61 21.79 0.40 -6.50
N GLY A 62 20.91 -0.59 -6.41
CA GLY A 62 21.11 -1.91 -7.00
C GLY A 62 21.24 -1.86 -8.53
N LEU A 63 20.40 -1.06 -9.19
CA LEU A 63 20.47 -0.84 -10.63
C LEU A 63 21.77 -0.12 -11.04
N ALA A 64 22.24 0.84 -10.25
CA ALA A 64 23.52 1.52 -10.45
C ALA A 64 24.70 0.52 -10.41
N VAL A 65 24.71 -0.38 -9.43
CA VAL A 65 25.70 -1.46 -9.33
C VAL A 65 25.61 -2.42 -10.53
N CYS A 66 24.41 -2.79 -10.96
CA CYS A 66 24.23 -3.65 -12.13
C CYS A 66 24.69 -2.97 -13.42
N ALA A 67 24.44 -1.68 -13.57
CA ALA A 67 24.92 -0.87 -14.70
C ALA A 67 26.45 -0.76 -14.70
N ALA A 68 27.05 -0.41 -13.56
CA ALA A 68 28.51 -0.26 -13.40
C ALA A 68 29.24 -1.58 -13.65
N THR A 69 28.66 -2.70 -13.23
CA THR A 69 29.25 -4.03 -13.41
C THR A 69 28.85 -4.71 -14.73
N GLY A 70 28.11 -4.04 -15.60
CA GLY A 70 27.71 -4.53 -16.92
C GLY A 70 26.72 -5.69 -16.92
N THR A 71 26.01 -5.92 -15.80
CA THR A 71 25.04 -7.01 -15.66
C THR A 71 23.60 -6.58 -15.86
N LEU A 72 23.35 -5.29 -16.11
CA LEU A 72 22.01 -4.76 -16.31
C LEU A 72 21.29 -5.51 -17.45
N ARG A 73 20.13 -6.10 -17.13
CA ARG A 73 19.33 -6.89 -18.06
C ARG A 73 17.91 -6.35 -18.13
N TRP A 74 17.57 -5.85 -19.31
CA TRP A 74 16.21 -5.43 -19.63
C TRP A 74 15.42 -6.58 -20.26
N PRO A 75 14.13 -6.74 -19.92
CA PRO A 75 13.27 -7.68 -20.60
C PRO A 75 13.21 -7.38 -22.11
N ARG A 76 13.33 -8.41 -22.95
CA ARG A 76 13.34 -8.26 -24.42
C ARG A 76 12.01 -7.78 -24.99
N TRP A 77 10.91 -8.09 -24.31
CA TRP A 77 9.56 -7.79 -24.78
C TRP A 77 8.98 -6.63 -23.98
N LYS A 78 8.50 -5.64 -24.73
CA LYS A 78 7.90 -4.39 -24.27
C LYS A 78 6.51 -4.59 -23.64
N TRP A 79 6.20 -5.74 -23.02
CA TRP A 79 4.86 -6.01 -22.48
C TRP A 79 4.46 -5.06 -21.34
N PHE A 80 5.43 -4.43 -20.67
CA PHE A 80 5.16 -3.38 -19.67
C PHE A 80 4.97 -2.01 -20.32
N VAL A 81 5.33 -1.82 -21.59
CA VAL A 81 5.20 -0.52 -22.27
C VAL A 81 3.73 -0.10 -22.39
N PRO A 82 2.76 -0.97 -22.76
CA PRO A 82 1.36 -0.61 -22.67
C PRO A 82 0.97 -0.14 -21.27
N LEU A 83 1.38 -0.86 -20.22
CA LEU A 83 1.07 -0.49 -18.84
C LEU A 83 1.67 0.89 -18.48
N VAL A 84 2.93 1.13 -18.82
CA VAL A 84 3.60 2.42 -18.57
C VAL A 84 2.97 3.56 -19.37
N VAL A 85 2.69 3.34 -20.65
CA VAL A 85 2.10 4.38 -21.54
C VAL A 85 0.72 4.76 -21.05
N VAL A 86 -0.11 3.76 -20.72
CA VAL A 86 -1.46 4.02 -20.20
C VAL A 86 -1.39 4.66 -18.82
N SER A 87 -0.51 4.20 -17.92
CA SER A 87 -0.36 4.80 -16.59
C SER A 87 0.14 6.24 -16.67
N LEU A 88 1.06 6.54 -17.60
CA LEU A 88 1.53 7.91 -17.85
C LEU A 88 0.40 8.79 -18.40
N ALA A 89 -0.38 8.29 -19.36
CA ALA A 89 -1.52 9.01 -19.90
C ALA A 89 -2.59 9.27 -18.83
N ALA A 90 -2.90 8.26 -18.01
CA ALA A 90 -3.81 8.36 -16.88
C ALA A 90 -3.30 9.34 -15.80
N THR A 91 -1.99 9.39 -15.58
CA THR A 91 -1.38 10.37 -14.66
C THR A 91 -1.57 11.79 -15.15
N VAL A 92 -1.26 12.06 -16.42
CA VAL A 92 -1.31 13.43 -16.97
C VAL A 92 -2.76 13.92 -17.17
N LEU A 93 -3.67 13.03 -17.55
CA LEU A 93 -5.06 13.34 -17.88
C LEU A 93 -6.03 13.03 -16.73
N GLY A 94 -5.53 12.56 -15.59
CA GLY A 94 -6.31 12.22 -14.40
C GLY A 94 -6.81 13.44 -13.64
N VAL A 95 -7.58 13.20 -12.58
CA VAL A 95 -8.22 14.26 -11.78
C VAL A 95 -7.22 15.05 -10.94
N ALA A 96 -6.10 14.43 -10.57
CA ALA A 96 -5.03 15.04 -9.79
C ALA A 96 -3.66 14.58 -10.30
N PRO A 97 -3.07 15.24 -11.32
CA PRO A 97 -1.86 14.76 -11.96
C PRO A 97 -0.64 14.67 -11.05
N TRP A 98 -0.51 15.59 -10.09
CA TRP A 98 0.60 15.59 -9.13
C TRP A 98 0.45 14.48 -8.10
N MET A 99 -0.74 14.33 -7.51
CA MET A 99 -1.04 13.17 -6.66
C MET A 99 -0.86 11.85 -7.43
N SER A 100 -1.27 11.78 -8.71
CA SER A 100 -1.08 10.60 -9.55
C SER A 100 0.39 10.27 -9.84
N LEU A 101 1.26 11.29 -9.88
CA LEU A 101 2.68 11.10 -10.10
C LEU A 101 3.39 10.56 -8.85
N LEU A 102 3.15 11.20 -7.70
CA LEU A 102 3.86 10.94 -6.44
C LEU A 102 3.19 9.85 -5.60
N GLY A 103 1.86 9.83 -5.61
CA GLY A 103 1.01 9.08 -4.70
C GLY A 103 0.42 9.97 -3.61
N SER A 104 -0.65 9.47 -3.00
CA SER A 104 -1.25 10.02 -1.79
C SER A 104 -0.31 9.82 -0.58
N PRO A 105 -0.30 10.77 0.37
CA PRO A 105 0.49 10.67 1.59
C PRO A 105 0.26 9.36 2.34
N ASN A 106 1.32 8.83 2.95
CA ASN A 106 1.33 7.57 3.68
C ASN A 106 1.01 6.32 2.83
N ARG A 107 0.92 6.46 1.50
CA ARG A 107 0.77 5.34 0.55
C ARG A 107 1.81 5.38 -0.56
N ASN A 108 2.07 6.55 -1.15
CA ASN A 108 3.05 6.73 -2.22
C ASN A 108 2.82 5.81 -3.44
N ASN A 109 1.56 5.50 -3.76
CA ASN A 109 1.20 4.51 -4.79
C ASN A 109 0.94 5.13 -6.17
N GLY A 110 1.60 6.26 -6.45
CA GLY A 110 1.52 6.94 -7.74
C GLY A 110 2.35 6.26 -8.83
N LEU A 111 2.53 6.94 -9.97
CA LEU A 111 3.31 6.47 -11.10
C LEU A 111 4.76 6.12 -10.72
N PHE A 112 5.34 6.83 -9.75
CA PHE A 112 6.70 6.54 -9.26
C PHE A 112 6.81 5.13 -8.63
N ALA A 113 5.79 4.65 -7.92
CA ALA A 113 5.76 3.29 -7.39
C ALA A 113 5.83 2.23 -8.50
N LEU A 114 5.10 2.44 -9.60
CA LEU A 114 5.16 1.55 -10.77
C LEU A 114 6.60 1.48 -11.32
N PHE A 115 7.30 2.61 -11.42
CA PHE A 115 8.69 2.64 -11.86
C PHE A 115 9.64 1.92 -10.90
N LEU A 116 9.43 2.03 -9.59
CA LEU A 116 10.18 1.26 -8.60
C LEU A 116 9.89 -0.25 -8.70
N GLY A 117 8.65 -0.65 -8.97
CA GLY A 117 8.28 -2.04 -9.26
C GLY A 117 9.00 -2.58 -10.50
N ILE A 118 8.94 -1.85 -11.62
CA ILE A 118 9.66 -2.20 -12.86
C ILE A 118 11.19 -2.23 -12.61
N GLY A 119 11.72 -1.26 -11.88
CA GLY A 119 13.13 -1.21 -11.49
C GLY A 119 13.54 -2.43 -10.66
N SER A 120 12.69 -2.86 -9.74
CA SER A 120 12.89 -4.07 -8.93
C SER A 120 12.91 -5.34 -9.77
N PHE A 121 12.03 -5.45 -10.76
CA PHE A 121 12.06 -6.53 -11.74
C PHE A 121 13.38 -6.56 -12.53
N VAL A 122 13.81 -5.41 -13.04
CA VAL A 122 15.07 -5.29 -13.79
C VAL A 122 16.26 -5.63 -12.90
N LEU A 123 16.24 -5.22 -11.63
CA LEU A 123 17.25 -5.58 -10.65
C LEU A 123 17.31 -7.10 -10.46
N GLY A 124 16.17 -7.76 -10.24
CA GLY A 124 16.05 -9.21 -10.17
C GLY A 124 16.61 -9.91 -11.41
N ALA A 125 16.19 -9.48 -12.60
CA ALA A 125 16.68 -10.04 -13.87
C ALA A 125 18.20 -9.84 -14.04
N SER A 126 18.75 -8.72 -13.59
CA SER A 126 20.17 -8.38 -13.72
C SER A 126 21.08 -9.25 -12.85
N VAL A 127 20.58 -9.76 -11.73
CA VAL A 127 21.34 -10.62 -10.81
C VAL A 127 21.05 -12.11 -10.96
N ALA A 128 20.05 -12.47 -11.77
CA ALA A 128 19.58 -13.84 -11.96
C ALA A 128 20.61 -14.81 -12.58
N ALA A 129 21.67 -14.32 -13.23
CA ALA A 129 22.70 -15.19 -13.78
C ALA A 129 23.67 -15.74 -12.72
N ASP A 130 23.70 -15.16 -11.52
CA ASP A 130 24.63 -15.52 -10.46
C ASP A 130 23.93 -16.39 -9.40
N ALA A 131 24.20 -17.70 -9.44
CA ALA A 131 23.60 -18.66 -8.53
C ALA A 131 23.97 -18.43 -7.05
N VAL A 132 25.09 -17.78 -6.76
CA VAL A 132 25.47 -17.41 -5.38
C VAL A 132 24.57 -16.27 -4.90
N VAL A 133 24.39 -15.24 -5.73
CA VAL A 133 23.53 -14.09 -5.42
C VAL A 133 22.07 -14.54 -5.28
N GLN A 134 21.55 -15.35 -6.21
CA GLN A 134 20.20 -15.92 -6.11
C GLN A 134 19.96 -16.63 -4.78
N ARG A 135 20.89 -17.52 -4.37
CA ARG A 135 20.78 -18.23 -3.10
C ARG A 135 20.77 -17.30 -1.90
N ARG A 136 21.57 -16.22 -1.92
CA ARG A 136 21.57 -15.22 -0.84
C ARG A 136 20.23 -14.52 -0.74
N ILE A 137 19.67 -14.07 -1.87
CA ILE A 137 18.36 -13.39 -1.91
C ILE A 137 17.27 -14.33 -1.39
N LEU A 138 17.15 -15.54 -1.94
CA LEU A 138 16.09 -16.48 -1.57
C LEU A 138 16.18 -16.92 -0.10
N ARG A 139 17.41 -17.15 0.40
CA ARG A 139 17.63 -17.50 1.81
C ARG A 139 17.28 -16.35 2.74
N ALA A 140 17.72 -15.13 2.40
CA ALA A 140 17.35 -13.94 3.17
C ALA A 140 15.83 -13.76 3.20
N ALA A 141 15.17 -13.83 2.03
CA ALA A 141 13.72 -13.64 1.93
C ALA A 141 12.92 -14.60 2.83
N PHE A 142 13.21 -15.90 2.81
CA PHE A 142 12.45 -16.85 3.63
C PHE A 142 12.81 -16.77 5.13
N VAL A 143 14.06 -16.45 5.47
CA VAL A 143 14.47 -16.24 6.87
C VAL A 143 13.75 -15.03 7.44
N THR A 144 13.73 -13.91 6.69
CA THR A 144 12.95 -12.72 7.05
C THR A 144 11.47 -13.05 7.20
N GLY A 145 10.90 -13.84 6.29
CA GLY A 145 9.52 -14.34 6.44
C GLY A 145 9.28 -15.13 7.73
N GLY A 146 10.25 -15.94 8.15
CA GLY A 146 10.19 -16.63 9.44
C GLY A 146 10.19 -15.68 10.64
N VAL A 147 10.98 -14.59 10.58
CA VAL A 147 10.99 -13.54 11.61
C VAL A 147 9.65 -12.82 11.65
N VAL A 148 9.15 -12.35 10.51
CA VAL A 148 7.83 -11.70 10.38
C VAL A 148 6.72 -12.61 10.92
N GLY A 149 6.78 -13.90 10.60
CA GLY A 149 5.82 -14.89 11.09
C GLY A 149 5.90 -15.11 12.59
N ALA A 150 7.11 -15.19 13.16
CA ALA A 150 7.31 -15.30 14.60
C ALA A 150 6.82 -14.07 15.36
N LEU A 151 7.06 -12.86 14.83
CA LEU A 151 6.56 -11.61 15.39
C LEU A 151 5.02 -11.55 15.35
N ALA A 152 4.40 -11.99 14.26
CA ALA A 152 2.94 -12.08 14.17
C ALA A 152 2.35 -13.05 15.21
N VAL A 153 3.01 -14.18 15.46
CA VAL A 153 2.60 -15.11 16.53
C VAL A 153 2.76 -14.47 17.90
N ALA A 154 3.86 -13.78 18.16
CA ALA A 154 4.11 -13.12 19.43
C ALA A 154 3.06 -12.02 19.72
N GLU A 155 2.76 -11.17 18.74
CA GLU A 155 1.68 -10.17 18.81
C GLU A 155 0.33 -10.85 19.11
N ARG A 156 0.02 -11.97 18.44
CA ARG A 156 -1.22 -12.73 18.68
C ARG A 156 -1.30 -13.36 20.08
N LEU A 157 -0.16 -13.57 20.73
CA LEU A 157 -0.09 -14.07 22.10
C LEU A 157 -0.13 -12.94 23.15
N GLY A 158 -0.32 -11.69 22.72
CA GLY A 158 -0.35 -10.52 23.61
C GLY A 158 1.03 -10.12 24.15
N LEU A 159 2.11 -10.54 23.48
CA LEU A 159 3.44 -10.07 23.83
C LEU A 159 3.61 -8.65 23.28
N ASP A 160 3.73 -7.68 24.20
CA ASP A 160 4.11 -6.32 23.85
C ASP A 160 5.55 -6.32 23.32
N ILE A 161 5.64 -6.21 22.00
CA ILE A 161 6.89 -5.99 21.31
C ILE A 161 6.89 -4.52 20.99
N ALA A 162 7.73 -3.75 21.70
CA ALA A 162 7.94 -2.33 21.45
C ALA A 162 7.96 -2.08 19.94
N ALA A 163 6.94 -1.36 19.45
CA ALA A 163 6.68 -0.97 18.06
C ALA A 163 5.91 -1.95 17.13
N VAL A 164 5.32 -3.04 17.61
CA VAL A 164 4.42 -3.91 16.82
C VAL A 164 2.93 -3.66 17.15
N GLY A 165 2.66 -2.79 18.13
CA GLY A 165 1.33 -2.25 18.44
C GLY A 165 0.81 -2.65 19.82
N ASP A 166 -0.18 -1.90 20.29
CA ASP A 166 -0.78 -2.04 21.62
C ASP A 166 -1.43 -3.42 21.78
N ALA A 167 -0.95 -4.23 22.72
CA ALA A 167 -1.35 -5.64 22.88
C ALA A 167 -2.83 -5.81 23.30
N GLY A 168 -3.49 -4.72 23.71
CA GLY A 168 -4.85 -4.72 24.25
C GLY A 168 -5.99 -4.90 23.24
N GLU A 169 -5.79 -4.56 21.95
CA GLU A 169 -6.90 -4.43 20.97
C GLU A 169 -6.77 -5.31 19.71
N VAL A 170 -5.68 -6.08 19.58
CA VAL A 170 -5.34 -6.73 18.30
C VAL A 170 -6.15 -8.00 18.04
N THR A 171 -7.29 -7.86 17.36
CA THR A 171 -8.07 -9.02 16.84
C THR A 171 -7.33 -9.78 15.73
N ARG A 172 -6.31 -9.20 15.09
CA ARG A 172 -5.55 -9.78 13.96
C ARG A 172 -4.09 -9.30 13.94
N ALA A 173 -3.12 -10.23 13.88
CA ALA A 173 -1.71 -9.87 13.91
C ALA A 173 -1.24 -9.11 12.66
N ARG A 174 -0.50 -8.02 12.86
CA ARG A 174 0.01 -7.10 11.82
C ARG A 174 1.52 -7.24 11.61
N SER A 175 2.24 -7.78 12.59
CA SER A 175 3.69 -7.88 12.61
C SER A 175 4.35 -6.52 12.28
N THR A 176 5.54 -6.55 11.72
CA THR A 176 6.26 -5.36 11.24
C THR A 176 5.62 -4.68 10.03
N TRP A 177 4.45 -5.10 9.57
CA TRP A 177 3.79 -4.53 8.39
C TRP A 177 2.73 -3.49 8.71
N GLY A 178 2.33 -3.32 9.97
CA GLY A 178 1.27 -2.39 10.37
C GLY A 178 -0.13 -2.76 9.86
N SER A 179 -0.23 -3.81 9.04
CA SER A 179 -1.46 -4.32 8.44
C SER A 179 -1.39 -5.84 8.34
N ALA A 180 -2.43 -6.52 8.83
CA ALA A 180 -2.54 -7.97 8.76
C ALA A 180 -2.54 -8.47 7.31
N THR A 181 -3.16 -7.72 6.40
CA THR A 181 -3.22 -8.03 4.95
C THR A 181 -1.84 -8.01 4.33
N PHE A 182 -1.03 -7.01 4.67
CA PHE A 182 0.33 -6.85 4.17
C PHE A 182 1.30 -7.88 4.74
N ALA A 183 1.18 -8.18 6.03
CA ALA A 183 1.91 -9.29 6.64
C ALA A 183 1.62 -10.63 5.96
N ALA A 184 0.33 -10.91 5.71
CA ALA A 184 -0.08 -12.13 5.02
C ALA A 184 0.46 -12.19 3.59
N ALA A 185 0.39 -11.08 2.84
CA ALA A 185 0.92 -10.98 1.49
C ALA A 185 2.42 -11.30 1.44
N HIS A 186 3.22 -10.72 2.35
CA HIS A 186 4.64 -11.02 2.46
C HIS A 186 4.90 -12.50 2.79
N LEU A 187 4.20 -13.05 3.78
CA LEU A 187 4.36 -14.45 4.20
C LEU A 187 4.02 -15.43 3.07
N VAL A 188 2.95 -15.17 2.31
CA VAL A 188 2.54 -15.96 1.15
C VAL A 188 3.64 -16.01 0.07
N ILE A 189 4.33 -14.90 -0.18
CA ILE A 189 5.42 -14.82 -1.16
C ILE A 189 6.56 -15.76 -0.78
N VAL A 190 6.96 -15.77 0.50
CA VAL A 190 8.21 -16.41 0.95
C VAL A 190 8.02 -17.80 1.56
N LEU A 191 6.81 -18.15 2.01
CA LEU A 191 6.51 -19.45 2.63
C LEU A 191 6.85 -20.65 1.71
N PRO A 192 6.48 -20.67 0.42
CA PRO A 192 6.87 -21.77 -0.47
C PRO A 192 8.40 -21.91 -0.59
N ILE A 193 9.14 -20.80 -0.54
CA ILE A 193 10.61 -20.78 -0.58
C ILE A 193 11.17 -21.43 0.68
N ALA A 194 10.59 -21.16 1.87
CA ALA A 194 10.96 -21.83 3.12
C ALA A 194 10.71 -23.35 3.04
N VAL A 195 9.54 -23.75 2.53
CA VAL A 195 9.16 -25.16 2.39
C VAL A 195 10.11 -25.89 1.43
N ALA A 196 10.48 -25.27 0.30
CA ALA A 196 11.47 -25.84 -0.62
C ALA A 196 12.82 -26.14 0.06
N HIS A 197 13.23 -25.35 1.05
CA HIS A 197 14.48 -25.54 1.80
C HIS A 197 14.45 -26.74 2.76
N LEU A 198 13.29 -27.34 3.04
CA LEU A 198 13.21 -28.63 3.75
C LEU A 198 13.93 -29.76 2.99
N ARG A 199 14.15 -29.60 1.68
CA ARG A 199 14.93 -30.53 0.84
C ARG A 199 16.38 -30.12 0.66
N SER A 200 16.85 -29.10 1.38
CA SER A 200 18.26 -28.74 1.40
C SER A 200 19.11 -29.92 1.89
N ARG A 201 20.24 -30.17 1.21
CA ARG A 201 21.26 -31.12 1.69
C ARG A 201 22.01 -30.60 2.90
N ASP A 202 22.18 -29.29 3.01
CA ASP A 202 22.80 -28.68 4.18
C ASP A 202 21.79 -28.70 5.35
N PRO A 203 22.11 -29.39 6.46
CA PRO A 203 21.22 -29.51 7.60
C PRO A 203 20.87 -28.16 8.23
N ARG A 204 21.76 -27.17 8.17
CA ARG A 204 21.50 -25.82 8.71
C ARG A 204 20.32 -25.18 7.99
N TRP A 205 20.34 -25.20 6.66
CA TRP A 205 19.28 -24.63 5.84
C TRP A 205 18.00 -25.47 5.84
N ARG A 206 18.11 -26.77 6.09
CA ARG A 206 16.94 -27.63 6.30
C ARG A 206 16.22 -27.30 7.61
N ILE A 207 16.97 -27.12 8.70
CA ILE A 207 16.42 -26.71 10.00
C ILE A 207 15.84 -25.30 9.90
N ALA A 208 16.56 -24.35 9.29
CA ALA A 208 16.05 -23.01 9.04
C ALA A 208 14.76 -23.04 8.21
N GLY A 209 14.72 -23.84 7.14
CA GLY A 209 13.52 -24.05 6.32
C GLY A 209 12.34 -24.57 7.15
N LEU A 210 12.57 -25.50 8.07
CA LEU A 210 11.53 -26.01 8.98
C LEU A 210 11.02 -24.93 9.94
N VAL A 211 11.93 -24.28 10.67
CA VAL A 211 11.58 -23.23 11.63
C VAL A 211 10.83 -22.09 10.95
N CYS A 212 11.34 -21.59 9.83
CA CYS A 212 10.70 -20.51 9.08
C CYS A 212 9.38 -20.93 8.42
N SER A 213 9.23 -22.19 7.99
CA SER A 213 7.94 -22.68 7.47
C SER A 213 6.88 -22.75 8.55
N VAL A 214 7.24 -23.24 9.74
CA VAL A 214 6.34 -23.33 10.90
C VAL A 214 5.96 -21.92 11.38
N ALA A 215 6.96 -21.05 11.60
CA ALA A 215 6.72 -19.67 12.01
C ALA A 215 5.93 -18.88 10.96
N GLY A 216 6.25 -19.05 9.67
CA GLY A 216 5.54 -18.37 8.58
C GLY A 216 4.10 -18.84 8.43
N LEU A 217 3.83 -20.14 8.55
CA LEU A 217 2.45 -20.66 8.53
C LEU A 217 1.66 -20.23 9.76
N ALA A 218 2.25 -20.32 10.96
CA ALA A 218 1.61 -19.88 12.19
C ALA A 218 1.34 -18.37 12.18
N GLY A 219 2.29 -17.57 11.71
CA GLY A 219 2.12 -16.13 11.52
C GLY A 219 1.03 -15.80 10.50
N LEU A 220 0.97 -16.52 9.38
CA LEU A 220 -0.10 -16.36 8.38
C LEU A 220 -1.48 -16.65 9.00
N LEU A 221 -1.59 -17.70 9.81
CA LEU A 221 -2.83 -17.99 10.55
C LEU A 221 -3.15 -16.86 11.54
N ALA A 222 -2.16 -16.33 12.24
CA ALA A 222 -2.31 -15.23 13.20
C ALA A 222 -2.83 -13.93 12.56
N THR A 223 -2.59 -13.70 11.26
CA THR A 223 -3.14 -12.54 10.54
C THR A 223 -4.66 -12.56 10.38
N GLY A 224 -5.31 -13.73 10.47
CA GLY A 224 -6.75 -13.88 10.24
C GLY A 224 -7.23 -13.45 8.84
N THR A 225 -6.32 -13.34 7.84
CA THR A 225 -6.67 -12.84 6.50
C THR A 225 -7.24 -13.96 5.61
N ARG A 226 -8.50 -13.82 5.18
CA ARG A 226 -9.13 -14.78 4.24
C ARG A 226 -8.36 -14.87 2.92
N GLY A 227 -8.00 -13.71 2.36
CA GLY A 227 -7.21 -13.61 1.13
C GLY A 227 -5.84 -14.28 1.25
N GLY A 228 -5.16 -14.12 2.40
CA GLY A 228 -3.86 -14.76 2.66
C GLY A 228 -3.94 -16.28 2.76
N TRP A 229 -5.01 -16.82 3.35
CA TRP A 229 -5.20 -18.28 3.44
C TRP A 229 -5.52 -18.92 2.08
N LEU A 230 -6.42 -18.31 1.33
CA LEU A 230 -6.71 -18.73 -0.05
C LEU A 230 -5.45 -18.67 -0.91
N ALA A 231 -4.67 -17.60 -0.78
CA ALA A 231 -3.40 -17.43 -1.46
C ALA A 231 -2.39 -18.54 -1.09
N ALA A 232 -2.24 -18.89 0.18
CA ALA A 232 -1.35 -19.96 0.60
C ALA A 232 -1.79 -21.34 0.08
N LEU A 233 -3.09 -21.59 -0.03
CA LEU A 233 -3.63 -22.81 -0.63
C LEU A 233 -3.33 -22.89 -2.14
N VAL A 234 -3.46 -21.78 -2.86
CA VAL A 234 -3.05 -21.69 -4.27
C VAL A 234 -1.53 -21.91 -4.39
N SER A 235 -0.71 -21.29 -3.54
CA SER A 235 0.74 -21.53 -3.49
C SER A 235 1.05 -23.01 -3.26
N ALA A 236 0.38 -23.67 -2.32
CA ALA A 236 0.56 -25.08 -2.05
C ALA A 236 0.16 -25.96 -3.26
N ALA A 237 -0.96 -25.64 -3.93
CA ALA A 237 -1.43 -26.34 -5.12
C ALA A 237 -0.44 -26.21 -6.29
N VAL A 238 0.12 -25.02 -6.51
CA VAL A 238 1.15 -24.79 -7.54
C VAL A 238 2.44 -25.55 -7.22
N MET A 239 2.83 -25.62 -5.94
CA MET A 239 4.07 -26.28 -5.52
C MET A 239 3.98 -27.80 -5.45
N ALA A 240 2.80 -28.37 -5.13
CA ALA A 240 2.63 -29.79 -4.86
C ALA A 240 3.13 -30.73 -5.97
N PRO A 241 2.87 -30.49 -7.28
CA PRO A 241 3.37 -31.37 -8.32
C PRO A 241 4.90 -31.40 -8.40
N ALA A 242 5.58 -30.26 -8.26
CA ALA A 242 7.04 -30.21 -8.23
C ALA A 242 7.61 -30.89 -6.98
N TRP A 243 6.92 -30.75 -5.84
CA TRP A 243 7.27 -31.47 -4.62
C TRP A 243 7.19 -32.98 -4.84
N VAL A 244 6.12 -33.51 -5.40
CA VAL A 244 6.00 -34.96 -5.67
C VAL A 244 7.03 -35.42 -6.71
N ALA A 245 7.17 -34.68 -7.82
CA ALA A 245 8.02 -35.07 -8.94
C ALA A 245 9.52 -35.12 -8.61
N THR A 246 10.01 -34.20 -7.78
CA THR A 246 11.44 -34.11 -7.46
C THR A 246 11.91 -35.09 -6.37
N GLY A 247 11.00 -35.88 -5.77
CA GLY A 247 11.34 -36.98 -4.85
C GLY A 247 12.23 -36.61 -3.65
N ARG A 248 12.76 -37.62 -2.95
CA ARG A 248 13.88 -37.43 -2.00
C ARG A 248 15.16 -37.13 -2.79
N PRO A 249 16.12 -36.35 -2.25
CA PRO A 249 17.31 -35.95 -3.01
C PRO A 249 18.07 -37.18 -3.52
N ASN A 250 18.04 -37.43 -4.83
CA ASN A 250 18.90 -38.43 -5.46
C ASN A 250 20.36 -38.01 -5.30
N ALA A 251 21.23 -38.98 -5.02
CA ALA A 251 22.67 -38.82 -4.91
C ALA A 251 23.24 -38.49 -6.31
N GLY A 252 23.40 -37.21 -6.66
CA GLY A 252 24.08 -36.86 -7.92
C GLY A 252 24.02 -35.39 -8.37
N SER A 253 22.94 -34.63 -8.10
CA SER A 253 22.82 -33.26 -8.64
C SER A 253 23.17 -32.18 -7.60
N THR A 254 24.25 -31.44 -7.79
CA THR A 254 24.84 -30.52 -6.78
C THR A 254 24.31 -29.08 -6.83
N GLY A 255 23.37 -28.73 -7.72
CA GLY A 255 22.86 -27.36 -7.83
C GLY A 255 21.43 -27.21 -7.33
N LEU A 256 21.19 -26.15 -6.54
CA LEU A 256 19.84 -25.59 -6.30
C LEU A 256 19.18 -25.06 -7.60
N TRP A 257 19.99 -24.96 -8.66
CA TRP A 257 19.68 -24.61 -10.05
C TRP A 257 20.50 -25.51 -10.99
N SER A 258 20.77 -26.78 -10.61
CA SER A 258 21.51 -27.64 -11.53
C SER A 258 20.58 -28.03 -12.67
N ALA A 259 20.78 -27.35 -13.79
CA ALA A 259 20.62 -27.89 -15.12
C ALA A 259 20.90 -29.39 -15.05
N ALA A 260 19.86 -30.19 -15.25
CA ALA A 260 20.04 -31.56 -15.66
C ALA A 260 20.98 -31.49 -16.86
N SER A 261 22.14 -32.10 -16.70
CA SER A 261 22.99 -32.53 -17.79
C SER A 261 22.10 -33.01 -18.92
N ARG A 262 22.11 -32.29 -20.04
CA ARG A 262 21.58 -32.76 -21.30
C ARG A 262 22.42 -33.98 -21.69
N ASP A 263 21.96 -35.16 -21.31
CA ASP A 263 22.30 -36.38 -22.03
C ASP A 263 21.14 -36.64 -23.00
N PRO A 264 21.28 -36.37 -24.31
CA PRO A 264 20.23 -36.59 -25.29
C PRO A 264 19.88 -38.08 -25.46
N GLY A 265 20.67 -39.00 -24.87
CA GLY A 265 20.58 -40.44 -25.12
C GLY A 265 19.80 -41.27 -24.09
N ARG A 266 19.46 -40.75 -22.90
CA ARG A 266 18.80 -41.56 -21.85
C ARG A 266 17.82 -40.75 -21.02
N GLY A 267 16.54 -40.72 -21.43
CA GLY A 267 15.46 -40.16 -20.60
C GLY A 267 14.19 -39.74 -21.31
N ALA A 268 14.11 -39.88 -22.64
CA ALA A 268 12.93 -39.51 -23.42
C ALA A 268 11.70 -40.40 -23.18
N GLU A 269 11.79 -41.49 -22.40
CA GLU A 269 10.70 -42.46 -22.26
C GLU A 269 9.94 -42.44 -20.91
N SER A 270 10.23 -41.53 -19.96
CA SER A 270 9.46 -41.48 -18.69
C SER A 270 8.79 -40.16 -18.32
N ALA A 271 8.98 -39.09 -19.11
CA ALA A 271 8.35 -37.79 -18.85
C ALA A 271 7.08 -37.52 -19.69
N ALA A 272 6.77 -38.37 -20.67
CA ALA A 272 5.62 -38.20 -21.57
C ALA A 272 4.25 -38.60 -20.95
N GLY A 273 4.20 -38.94 -19.65
CA GLY A 273 3.04 -39.59 -19.03
C GLY A 273 2.34 -38.85 -17.89
N ARG A 274 2.64 -37.58 -17.59
CA ARG A 274 1.95 -36.85 -16.49
C ARG A 274 1.09 -35.72 -17.05
N SER A 275 -0.16 -36.10 -17.30
CA SER A 275 -1.22 -35.34 -17.97
C SER A 275 -1.55 -34.01 -17.28
N PRO A 276 -1.93 -32.96 -18.04
CA PRO A 276 -2.52 -31.71 -17.50
C PRO A 276 -3.71 -31.95 -16.56
N LEU A 277 -4.36 -33.11 -16.67
CA LEU A 277 -5.39 -33.62 -15.76
C LEU A 277 -4.93 -33.68 -14.29
N LEU A 278 -3.68 -34.04 -13.99
CA LEU A 278 -3.19 -34.13 -12.60
C LEU A 278 -3.01 -32.75 -11.95
N VAL A 279 -2.65 -31.75 -12.75
CA VAL A 279 -2.59 -30.35 -12.30
C VAL A 279 -4.01 -29.82 -12.07
N ALA A 280 -4.93 -30.08 -13.01
CA ALA A 280 -6.34 -29.72 -12.85
C ALA A 280 -6.97 -30.38 -11.62
N VAL A 281 -6.72 -31.68 -11.39
CA VAL A 281 -7.20 -32.41 -10.22
C VAL A 281 -6.60 -31.88 -8.92
N GLY A 282 -5.31 -31.52 -8.90
CA GLY A 282 -4.68 -30.90 -7.73
C GLY A 282 -5.27 -29.53 -7.38
N VAL A 283 -5.57 -28.70 -8.40
CA VAL A 283 -6.24 -27.41 -8.23
C VAL A 283 -7.67 -27.59 -7.72
N VAL A 284 -8.44 -28.49 -8.34
CA VAL A 284 -9.83 -28.77 -7.92
C VAL A 284 -9.89 -29.33 -6.50
N ALA A 285 -8.97 -30.23 -6.12
CA ALA A 285 -8.89 -30.77 -4.77
C ALA A 285 -8.51 -29.70 -3.74
N ALA A 286 -7.60 -28.79 -4.08
CA ALA A 286 -7.25 -27.66 -3.22
C ALA A 286 -8.42 -26.68 -3.04
N LEU A 287 -9.18 -26.40 -4.11
CA LEU A 287 -10.38 -25.57 -4.06
C LEU A 287 -11.52 -26.24 -3.26
N ALA A 288 -11.68 -27.55 -3.37
CA ALA A 288 -12.67 -28.29 -2.59
C ALA A 288 -12.29 -28.36 -1.10
N ALA A 289 -11.00 -28.58 -0.79
CA ALA A 289 -10.50 -28.54 0.59
C ALA A 289 -10.62 -27.13 1.20
N LEU A 290 -10.39 -26.08 0.40
CA LEU A 290 -10.65 -24.69 0.76
C LEU A 290 -12.12 -24.47 1.09
N ALA A 291 -13.04 -24.89 0.22
CA ALA A 291 -14.47 -24.73 0.45
C ALA A 291 -14.90 -25.41 1.75
N VAL A 292 -14.41 -26.63 2.02
CA VAL A 292 -14.69 -27.35 3.26
C VAL A 292 -14.07 -26.65 4.47
N LEU A 293 -12.81 -26.22 4.42
CA LEU A 293 -12.14 -25.51 5.52
C LEU A 293 -12.85 -24.20 5.87
N VAL A 294 -13.24 -23.42 4.86
CA VAL A 294 -13.99 -22.16 4.99
C VAL A 294 -15.37 -22.40 5.61
N LEU A 295 -16.10 -23.41 5.11
CA LEU A 295 -17.47 -23.69 5.55
C LEU A 295 -17.55 -24.36 6.94
N THR A 296 -16.52 -25.12 7.35
CA THR A 296 -16.60 -25.98 8.55
C THR A 296 -15.77 -25.53 9.75
N VAL A 297 -14.65 -24.83 9.53
CA VAL A 297 -13.74 -24.42 10.62
C VAL A 297 -13.77 -22.91 10.85
N ILE A 298 -14.00 -22.14 9.78
CA ILE A 298 -13.83 -20.68 9.79
C ILE A 298 -15.16 -19.93 9.92
N GLY A 299 -16.25 -20.49 9.37
CA GLY A 299 -17.60 -19.90 9.39
C GLY A 299 -18.04 -19.20 10.69
N PRO A 300 -17.82 -19.80 11.87
CA PRO A 300 -18.25 -19.21 13.14
C PRO A 300 -17.35 -18.08 13.68
N GLN A 301 -16.12 -17.90 13.16
CA GLN A 301 -15.16 -16.86 13.59
C GLN A 301 -15.11 -15.67 12.62
N LEU A 302 -15.98 -15.67 11.61
CA LEU A 302 -16.06 -14.61 10.61
C LEU A 302 -16.64 -13.34 11.25
N ASP A 303 -15.80 -12.34 11.44
CA ASP A 303 -16.28 -10.97 11.63
C ASP A 303 -17.12 -10.57 10.40
N ARG A 304 -18.36 -10.11 10.62
CA ARG A 304 -19.30 -9.74 9.54
C ARG A 304 -18.77 -8.55 8.74
N ALA A 305 -17.98 -7.69 9.37
CA ALA A 305 -17.49 -6.44 8.80
C ALA A 305 -16.56 -6.62 7.58
N SER A 306 -15.73 -7.68 7.52
CA SER A 306 -14.65 -7.74 6.52
C SER A 306 -15.05 -8.28 5.14
N GLY A 307 -16.25 -8.85 4.99
CA GLY A 307 -16.60 -9.65 3.81
C GLY A 307 -17.88 -9.24 3.10
N ILE A 308 -18.86 -8.73 3.84
CA ILE A 308 -20.17 -8.32 3.28
C ILE A 308 -20.00 -6.99 2.53
N GLY A 309 -19.43 -5.96 3.16
CA GLY A 309 -19.23 -4.66 2.51
C GLY A 309 -18.26 -4.61 1.32
N ARG A 310 -17.47 -5.67 1.06
CA ARG A 310 -16.59 -5.69 -0.13
C ARG A 310 -17.35 -5.89 -1.42
N LEU A 311 -18.38 -6.74 -1.42
CA LEU A 311 -19.17 -6.97 -2.63
C LEU A 311 -19.98 -5.71 -2.96
N ASP A 312 -20.52 -5.08 -1.93
CA ASP A 312 -21.28 -3.84 -2.08
C ASP A 312 -20.34 -2.70 -2.54
N LEU A 313 -19.12 -2.60 -1.99
CA LEU A 313 -18.10 -1.65 -2.44
C LEU A 313 -17.64 -1.91 -3.89
N TRP A 314 -17.58 -3.17 -4.31
CA TRP A 314 -17.24 -3.51 -5.70
C TRP A 314 -18.37 -3.12 -6.66
N SER A 315 -19.62 -3.16 -6.21
CA SER A 315 -20.76 -2.74 -7.02
C SER A 315 -20.85 -1.23 -7.25
N THR A 316 -20.18 -0.41 -6.44
CA THR A 316 -20.06 1.05 -6.67
C THR A 316 -19.01 1.40 -7.72
N THR A 317 -18.05 0.51 -7.99
CA THR A 317 -16.95 0.80 -8.92
C THR A 317 -17.39 1.12 -10.36
N PRO A 318 -18.39 0.43 -10.96
CA PRO A 318 -18.83 0.72 -12.33
C PRO A 318 -19.39 2.13 -12.53
N SER A 319 -20.12 2.70 -11.56
CA SER A 319 -20.74 4.03 -11.67
C SER A 319 -19.68 5.14 -11.74
N VAL A 320 -18.58 4.99 -10.99
CA VAL A 320 -17.45 5.95 -10.95
C VAL A 320 -16.72 6.06 -12.29
N ILE A 321 -16.71 4.99 -13.09
CA ILE A 321 -15.85 4.87 -14.28
C ILE A 321 -16.57 5.33 -15.55
N VAL A 322 -17.89 5.56 -15.48
CA VAL A 322 -18.72 5.99 -16.62
C VAL A 322 -18.18 7.25 -17.27
N ASP A 323 -17.69 8.20 -16.47
CA ASP A 323 -17.17 9.49 -16.97
C ASP A 323 -15.78 9.38 -17.58
N ARG A 324 -14.98 8.39 -17.16
CA ARG A 324 -13.57 8.21 -17.57
C ARG A 324 -13.23 6.77 -17.94
N PRO A 325 -13.94 6.13 -18.88
CA PRO A 325 -13.87 4.68 -19.09
C PRO A 325 -12.54 4.19 -19.67
N LEU A 326 -11.84 5.03 -20.44
CA LEU A 326 -10.60 4.62 -21.12
C LEU A 326 -9.36 4.68 -20.24
N LEU A 327 -9.19 5.78 -19.50
CA LEU A 327 -7.97 6.10 -18.76
C LEU A 327 -8.17 6.24 -17.25
N GLY A 328 -9.40 6.18 -16.73
CA GLY A 328 -9.67 6.30 -15.30
C GLY A 328 -9.35 7.69 -14.73
N ALA A 329 -9.24 7.75 -13.41
CA ALA A 329 -9.03 8.97 -12.64
C ALA A 329 -7.53 9.32 -12.40
N GLY A 330 -6.61 8.44 -12.79
CA GLY A 330 -5.19 8.52 -12.46
C GLY A 330 -4.80 7.63 -11.26
N PRO A 331 -3.54 7.18 -11.16
CA PRO A 331 -3.05 6.43 -10.00
C PRO A 331 -3.29 7.12 -8.65
N ASP A 332 -3.64 6.35 -7.62
CA ASP A 332 -3.78 6.81 -6.22
C ASP A 332 -4.81 7.94 -5.96
N THR A 333 -5.74 8.19 -6.88
CA THR A 333 -6.82 9.21 -6.74
C THR A 333 -8.17 8.62 -6.33
N GLN A 334 -8.22 7.35 -5.94
CA GLN A 334 -9.47 6.64 -5.65
C GLN A 334 -10.32 7.32 -4.56
N ARG A 335 -9.69 7.87 -3.51
CA ARG A 335 -10.35 8.59 -2.42
C ARG A 335 -11.20 9.76 -2.93
N SER A 336 -10.76 10.42 -3.99
CA SER A 336 -11.45 11.61 -4.53
C SER A 336 -12.60 11.24 -5.48
N VAL A 337 -12.69 9.99 -5.97
CA VAL A 337 -13.66 9.60 -7.01
C VAL A 337 -14.61 8.47 -6.62
N LEU A 338 -14.17 7.52 -5.80
CA LEU A 338 -15.01 6.39 -5.36
C LEU A 338 -16.28 6.81 -4.61
N PRO A 339 -16.26 7.86 -3.77
CA PRO A 339 -17.43 8.24 -2.99
C PRO A 339 -18.65 8.65 -3.84
N ALA A 340 -18.42 9.21 -5.02
CA ALA A 340 -19.50 9.55 -5.96
C ALA A 340 -20.25 8.32 -6.50
N GLY A 341 -19.68 7.11 -6.39
CA GLY A 341 -20.31 5.87 -6.83
C GLY A 341 -21.21 5.22 -5.79
N ILE A 342 -21.26 5.76 -4.57
CA ILE A 342 -21.89 5.14 -3.41
C ILE A 342 -23.36 5.52 -3.36
N ASP A 343 -24.21 4.51 -3.17
CA ASP A 343 -25.66 4.69 -3.08
C ASP A 343 -26.15 4.71 -1.62
N GLU A 344 -27.43 5.07 -1.45
CA GLU A 344 -28.06 5.19 -0.14
C GLU A 344 -28.10 3.86 0.63
N ASP A 345 -28.17 2.73 -0.08
CA ASP A 345 -28.22 1.41 0.52
C ASP A 345 -26.85 1.02 1.09
N PHE A 346 -25.76 1.27 0.36
CA PHE A 346 -24.39 1.05 0.84
C PHE A 346 -24.11 1.83 2.12
N GLU A 347 -24.42 3.13 2.10
CA GLU A 347 -24.27 4.06 3.22
C GLU A 347 -25.06 3.64 4.46
N ARG A 348 -26.33 3.24 4.26
CA ARG A 348 -27.17 2.75 5.36
C ARG A 348 -26.59 1.50 6.00
N ASP A 349 -26.04 0.60 5.19
CA ASP A 349 -25.60 -0.71 5.64
C ASP A 349 -24.17 -0.68 6.24
N HIS A 350 -23.37 0.36 5.93
CA HIS A 350 -21.94 0.41 6.28
C HIS A 350 -21.43 1.71 6.94
N GLY A 351 -22.21 2.81 6.92
CA GLY A 351 -21.79 4.13 7.44
C GLY A 351 -20.96 4.95 6.43
N SER A 352 -20.84 6.25 6.72
CA SER A 352 -20.50 7.29 5.74
C SER A 352 -19.06 7.80 5.72
N GLU A 353 -18.16 7.24 6.54
CA GLU A 353 -16.83 7.85 6.72
C GLU A 353 -15.63 6.89 6.60
N GLU A 354 -15.78 5.57 6.73
CA GLU A 354 -14.61 4.66 6.83
C GLU A 354 -14.27 3.82 5.59
N LEU A 355 -15.12 3.74 4.55
CA LEU A 355 -15.00 2.69 3.52
C LEU A 355 -14.69 3.15 2.09
N HIS A 356 -14.36 4.42 1.87
CA HIS A 356 -14.46 5.01 0.52
C HIS A 356 -13.13 5.29 -0.18
N ASP A 357 -12.01 4.81 0.37
CA ASP A 357 -10.67 5.20 -0.10
C ASP A 357 -10.16 4.35 -1.27
N ARG A 358 -10.60 3.08 -1.40
CA ARG A 358 -10.19 2.13 -2.48
C ARG A 358 -11.23 1.05 -2.73
N ALA A 359 -11.19 0.43 -3.91
CA ALA A 359 -12.01 -0.74 -4.22
C ALA A 359 -11.49 -2.03 -3.58
N HIS A 360 -10.30 -2.01 -2.93
CA HIS A 360 -9.73 -3.15 -2.23
C HIS A 360 -9.55 -4.41 -3.12
N SER A 361 -9.28 -4.20 -4.40
CA SER A 361 -9.07 -5.23 -5.41
C SER A 361 -8.20 -4.65 -6.52
N LEU A 362 -7.02 -5.20 -6.78
CA LEU A 362 -6.10 -4.68 -7.79
C LEU A 362 -6.77 -4.50 -9.17
N PRO A 363 -7.56 -5.45 -9.71
CA PRO A 363 -8.27 -5.22 -10.97
C PRO A 363 -9.23 -4.03 -10.94
N LEU A 364 -9.98 -3.85 -9.86
CA LEU A 364 -10.94 -2.75 -9.73
C LEU A 364 -10.23 -1.42 -9.50
N ASP A 365 -9.21 -1.39 -8.62
CA ASP A 365 -8.34 -0.23 -8.44
C ASP A 365 -7.68 0.18 -9.77
N THR A 366 -7.21 -0.80 -10.56
CA THR A 366 -6.61 -0.54 -11.88
C THR A 366 -7.66 0.02 -12.84
N LEU A 367 -8.90 -0.49 -12.80
CA LEU A 367 -9.99 0.01 -13.62
C LEU A 367 -10.34 1.47 -13.25
N VAL A 368 -10.43 1.80 -11.95
CA VAL A 368 -10.71 3.16 -11.46
C VAL A 368 -9.59 4.12 -11.85
N THR A 369 -8.34 3.71 -11.66
CA THR A 369 -7.17 4.59 -11.82
C THR A 369 -6.67 4.71 -13.25
N THR A 370 -6.78 3.66 -14.06
CA THR A 370 -6.18 3.60 -15.40
C THR A 370 -7.16 3.16 -16.49
N GLY A 371 -8.44 2.99 -16.14
CA GLY A 371 -9.51 2.66 -17.07
C GLY A 371 -9.40 1.27 -17.67
N ILE A 372 -10.24 0.99 -18.66
CA ILE A 372 -10.28 -0.29 -19.37
C ILE A 372 -8.94 -0.57 -20.08
N LEU A 373 -8.24 0.46 -20.56
CA LEU A 373 -6.95 0.30 -21.21
C LEU A 373 -5.88 -0.18 -20.24
N GLY A 374 -5.87 0.37 -19.02
CA GLY A 374 -4.91 -0.01 -18.01
C GLY A 374 -5.18 -1.40 -17.45
N LEU A 375 -6.46 -1.73 -17.21
CA LEU A 375 -6.85 -3.09 -16.84
C LEU A 375 -6.45 -4.10 -17.93
N ALA A 376 -6.69 -3.80 -19.21
CA ALA A 376 -6.28 -4.66 -20.31
C ALA A 376 -4.74 -4.82 -20.36
N ALA A 377 -3.98 -3.75 -20.11
CA ALA A 377 -2.52 -3.81 -20.05
C ALA A 377 -2.03 -4.67 -18.88
N LEU A 378 -2.63 -4.52 -17.69
CA LEU A 378 -2.33 -5.35 -16.52
C LEU A 378 -2.65 -6.83 -16.77
N LEU A 379 -3.84 -7.14 -17.28
CA LEU A 379 -4.22 -8.53 -17.57
C LEU A 379 -3.32 -9.16 -18.63
N SER A 380 -2.96 -8.40 -19.68
CA SER A 380 -2.01 -8.85 -20.70
C SER A 380 -0.64 -9.16 -20.12
N LEU A 381 -0.15 -8.31 -19.21
CA LEU A 381 1.06 -8.53 -18.44
C LEU A 381 1.00 -9.85 -17.66
N LEU A 382 -0.06 -10.03 -16.87
CA LEU A 382 -0.23 -11.22 -16.03
C LEU A 382 -0.31 -12.50 -16.86
N VAL A 383 -1.02 -12.48 -17.99
CA VAL A 383 -1.12 -13.62 -18.91
C VAL A 383 0.25 -14.00 -19.48
N VAL A 384 1.06 -13.01 -19.91
CA VAL A 384 2.40 -13.26 -20.44
C VAL A 384 3.31 -13.86 -19.37
N LEU A 385 3.34 -13.28 -18.17
CA LEU A 385 4.14 -13.80 -17.05
C LEU A 385 3.70 -15.21 -16.65
N ALA A 386 2.40 -15.45 -16.53
CA ALA A 386 1.86 -16.77 -16.22
C ALA A 386 2.26 -17.80 -17.29
N GLY A 387 2.15 -17.45 -18.57
CA GLY A 387 2.54 -18.31 -19.69
C GLY A 387 4.04 -18.62 -19.73
N ASP A 388 4.90 -17.68 -19.37
CA ASP A 388 6.34 -17.92 -19.22
C ASP A 388 6.62 -18.83 -18.01
N PHE A 389 6.06 -18.51 -16.84
CA PHE A 389 6.30 -19.24 -15.59
C PHE A 389 5.74 -20.66 -15.60
N ALA A 390 4.61 -20.89 -16.27
CA ALA A 390 4.00 -22.21 -16.42
C ALA A 390 4.94 -23.22 -17.10
N ARG A 391 5.82 -22.77 -18.01
CA ARG A 391 6.77 -23.66 -18.72
C ARG A 391 7.83 -24.27 -17.82
N ASN A 392 8.04 -23.71 -16.63
CA ASN A 392 9.03 -24.17 -15.65
C ASN A 392 8.43 -24.89 -14.44
N LEU A 393 7.10 -24.95 -14.34
CA LEU A 393 6.44 -25.72 -13.31
C LEU A 393 6.90 -27.18 -13.39
N GLN A 394 7.09 -27.79 -12.23
CA GLN A 394 7.43 -29.22 -12.07
C GLN A 394 8.86 -29.63 -12.47
N ARG A 395 9.63 -28.76 -13.13
CA ARG A 395 11.01 -29.06 -13.54
C ARG A 395 12.00 -28.93 -12.39
N GLU A 396 11.86 -27.87 -11.61
CA GLU A 396 12.76 -27.56 -10.49
C GLU A 396 11.95 -27.04 -9.30
N LEU A 397 12.33 -27.50 -8.10
CA LEU A 397 11.56 -27.20 -6.89
C LEU A 397 11.62 -25.72 -6.49
N VAL A 398 12.81 -25.11 -6.52
CA VAL A 398 13.00 -23.72 -6.07
C VAL A 398 12.33 -22.71 -7.00
N PRO A 399 12.51 -22.75 -8.32
CA PRO A 399 11.76 -21.89 -9.24
C PRO A 399 10.24 -22.09 -9.11
N THR A 400 9.77 -23.35 -8.96
CA THR A 400 8.34 -23.61 -8.72
C THR A 400 7.86 -22.99 -7.41
N ALA A 401 8.67 -23.01 -6.35
CA ALA A 401 8.33 -22.37 -5.09
C ALA A 401 8.22 -20.84 -5.22
N VAL A 402 9.12 -20.18 -5.95
CA VAL A 402 8.98 -18.74 -6.23
C VAL A 402 7.72 -18.48 -7.06
N THR A 403 7.44 -19.27 -8.09
CA THR A 403 6.20 -19.15 -8.89
C THR A 403 4.95 -19.34 -8.03
N ALA A 404 4.96 -20.30 -7.11
CA ALA A 404 3.89 -20.52 -6.15
C ALA A 404 3.65 -19.30 -5.28
N GLY A 405 4.71 -18.72 -4.71
CA GLY A 405 4.61 -17.51 -3.89
C GLY A 405 4.06 -16.31 -4.66
N LEU A 406 4.48 -16.11 -5.91
CA LEU A 406 3.94 -15.05 -6.79
C LEU A 406 2.47 -15.30 -7.15
N ALA A 407 2.08 -16.55 -7.42
CA ALA A 407 0.69 -16.90 -7.69
C ALA A 407 -0.20 -16.62 -6.47
N GLY A 408 0.25 -16.99 -5.26
CA GLY A 408 -0.43 -16.62 -4.02
C GLY A 408 -0.51 -15.11 -3.82
N TYR A 409 0.55 -14.36 -4.11
CA TYR A 409 0.52 -12.90 -4.03
C TYR A 409 -0.55 -12.30 -4.95
N LEU A 410 -0.62 -12.73 -6.21
CA LEU A 410 -1.66 -12.29 -7.15
C LEU A 410 -3.07 -12.60 -6.66
N VAL A 411 -3.26 -13.75 -6.01
CA VAL A 411 -4.54 -14.11 -5.38
C VAL A 411 -4.88 -13.17 -4.22
N THR A 412 -3.88 -12.78 -3.42
CA THR A 412 -4.09 -11.78 -2.35
C THR A 412 -4.56 -10.46 -2.94
N LEU A 413 -3.98 -10.04 -4.07
CA LEU A 413 -4.34 -8.81 -4.78
C LEU A 413 -5.72 -8.83 -5.46
N LEU A 414 -6.42 -9.96 -5.52
CA LEU A 414 -7.84 -9.98 -5.89
C LEU A 414 -8.75 -9.45 -4.78
N PHE A 415 -8.24 -9.41 -3.54
CA PHE A 415 -8.95 -9.03 -2.33
C PHE A 415 -8.17 -7.96 -1.55
N ALA A 416 -7.20 -7.33 -2.18
CA ALA A 416 -6.36 -6.28 -1.63
C ALA A 416 -5.87 -5.41 -2.79
N PHE A 417 -5.07 -4.40 -2.49
CA PHE A 417 -4.43 -3.54 -3.47
C PHE A 417 -2.91 -3.67 -3.39
N GLY A 418 -2.23 -3.21 -4.44
CA GLY A 418 -0.77 -3.15 -4.47
C GLY A 418 -0.26 -2.11 -3.48
N ASP A 419 0.79 -2.44 -2.75
CA ASP A 419 1.43 -1.57 -1.79
C ASP A 419 2.89 -1.36 -2.21
N PRO A 420 3.34 -0.10 -2.34
CA PRO A 420 4.62 0.18 -2.98
C PRO A 420 5.83 -0.12 -2.12
N VAL A 421 5.64 -0.43 -0.82
CA VAL A 421 6.71 -0.96 0.02
C VAL A 421 6.78 -2.49 -0.05
N ILE A 422 5.67 -3.19 -0.31
CA ILE A 422 5.68 -4.66 -0.52
C ILE A 422 6.07 -5.05 -1.93
N ASP A 423 5.45 -4.42 -2.93
CA ASP A 423 5.53 -4.74 -4.36
C ASP A 423 6.95 -4.94 -4.92
N PRO A 424 7.99 -4.17 -4.51
CA PRO A 424 9.36 -4.38 -4.96
C PRO A 424 9.87 -5.82 -4.79
N ILE A 425 9.44 -6.52 -3.73
CA ILE A 425 9.86 -7.91 -3.46
C ILE A 425 9.34 -8.89 -4.52
N PRO A 426 8.01 -9.05 -4.74
CA PRO A 426 7.49 -9.95 -5.76
C PRO A 426 7.93 -9.54 -7.17
N TRP A 427 8.05 -8.24 -7.49
CA TRP A 427 8.61 -7.80 -8.77
C TRP A 427 10.05 -8.26 -8.96
N MET A 428 10.91 -8.13 -7.94
CA MET A 428 12.29 -8.64 -7.99
C MET A 428 12.36 -10.16 -8.14
N LEU A 429 11.51 -10.90 -7.42
CA LEU A 429 11.42 -12.36 -7.54
C LEU A 429 10.93 -12.80 -8.92
N ALA A 430 9.98 -12.08 -9.52
CA ALA A 430 9.54 -12.29 -10.90
C ALA A 430 10.67 -12.05 -11.91
N GLY A 431 11.49 -11.01 -11.69
CA GLY A 431 12.68 -10.75 -12.49
C GLY A 431 13.73 -11.86 -12.41
N LEU A 432 13.96 -12.41 -11.21
CA LEU A 432 14.82 -13.58 -11.00
C LEU A 432 14.33 -14.80 -11.79
N LEU A 433 13.02 -15.07 -11.76
CA LEU A 433 12.40 -16.16 -12.51
C LEU A 433 12.46 -15.95 -14.01
N TRP A 434 12.25 -14.74 -14.51
CA TRP A 434 12.18 -14.49 -15.94
C TRP A 434 13.44 -14.94 -16.70
N VAL A 435 14.63 -14.66 -16.15
CA VAL A 435 15.91 -15.07 -16.75
C VAL A 435 16.13 -16.58 -16.72
N ALA A 436 15.53 -17.31 -15.78
CA ALA A 436 15.57 -18.76 -15.77
C ALA A 436 14.90 -19.40 -16.99
N ILE A 437 13.94 -18.69 -17.59
CA ILE A 437 13.05 -19.22 -18.63
C ILE A 437 13.49 -18.78 -20.02
N VAL A 438 14.03 -17.56 -20.11
CA VAL A 438 14.47 -16.95 -21.37
C VAL A 438 16.00 -16.82 -21.33
N PRO A 439 16.74 -17.84 -21.79
CA PRO A 439 18.17 -17.70 -21.99
C PRO A 439 18.42 -16.50 -22.90
N SER A 440 19.29 -15.58 -22.47
CA SER A 440 19.84 -14.64 -23.43
C SER A 440 20.64 -15.43 -24.48
N PRO A 441 20.45 -15.21 -25.79
CA PRO A 441 21.45 -15.62 -26.77
C PRO A 441 22.79 -15.11 -26.26
N ALA A 442 23.78 -16.00 -26.35
CA ALA A 442 25.13 -15.79 -25.86
C ALA A 442 25.58 -14.35 -26.10
N THR A 443 26.20 -13.76 -25.10
CA THR A 443 26.97 -12.53 -25.16
C THR A 443 27.78 -12.46 -26.46
N SER A 444 27.24 -11.84 -27.49
CA SER A 444 27.98 -11.62 -28.75
C SER A 444 27.70 -10.25 -29.39
N ARG A 445 27.13 -9.29 -28.64
CA ARG A 445 26.90 -7.92 -29.17
C ARG A 445 27.12 -6.75 -28.20
N THR A 446 27.46 -6.98 -26.93
CA THR A 446 27.69 -5.88 -25.96
C THR A 446 29.16 -5.64 -25.61
N GLU A 447 30.09 -6.44 -26.12
CA GLU A 447 31.52 -6.13 -26.03
C GLU A 447 31.93 -4.98 -26.98
N SER A 448 31.10 -4.63 -27.98
CA SER A 448 31.40 -3.55 -28.93
C SER A 448 30.79 -2.19 -28.59
N ARG A 449 30.02 -2.06 -27.50
CA ARG A 449 29.54 -0.75 -27.00
C ARG A 449 30.45 -0.35 -25.84
N GLY A 450 31.18 0.76 -26.00
CA GLY A 450 32.18 1.24 -25.03
C GLY A 450 31.66 1.40 -23.59
N SER A 451 32.57 1.69 -22.65
CA SER A 451 32.25 1.86 -21.23
C SER A 451 31.31 3.04 -20.93
N ALA A 452 31.28 4.06 -21.79
CA ALA A 452 30.51 5.28 -21.61
C ALA A 452 29.00 5.08 -21.29
N PRO A 453 28.20 4.35 -22.08
CA PRO A 453 26.78 4.11 -21.75
C PRO A 453 26.56 3.38 -20.42
N ARG A 454 27.51 2.54 -19.97
CA ARG A 454 27.41 1.86 -18.66
C ARG A 454 27.65 2.84 -17.53
N VAL A 455 28.65 3.71 -17.68
CA VAL A 455 28.94 4.77 -16.70
C VAL A 455 27.78 5.75 -16.60
N VAL A 456 27.22 6.20 -17.74
CA VAL A 456 26.07 7.11 -17.75
C VAL A 456 24.86 6.49 -17.05
N ALA A 457 24.53 5.23 -17.32
CA ALA A 457 23.44 4.54 -16.64
C ALA A 457 23.71 4.37 -15.13
N ALA A 458 24.94 4.02 -14.75
CA ALA A 458 25.33 3.88 -13.35
C ALA A 458 25.22 5.21 -12.59
N VAL A 459 25.71 6.30 -13.17
CA VAL A 459 25.58 7.65 -12.60
C VAL A 459 24.12 8.06 -12.52
N GLY A 460 23.33 7.84 -13.58
CA GLY A 460 21.89 8.15 -13.57
C GLY A 460 21.13 7.46 -12.46
N PHE A 461 21.32 6.14 -12.30
CA PHE A 461 20.72 5.40 -11.18
C PHE A 461 21.29 5.80 -9.82
N GLY A 462 22.58 6.16 -9.74
CA GLY A 462 23.18 6.70 -8.53
C GLY A 462 22.53 8.02 -8.10
N CYS A 463 22.29 8.93 -9.05
CA CYS A 463 21.56 10.18 -8.80
C CYS A 463 20.13 9.91 -8.35
N LEU A 464 19.43 8.93 -8.94
CA LEU A 464 18.09 8.53 -8.50
C LEU A 464 18.09 7.98 -7.07
N ALA A 465 19.11 7.23 -6.66
CA ALA A 465 19.23 6.75 -5.28
C ALA A 465 19.45 7.90 -4.28
N ILE A 466 20.25 8.91 -4.66
CA ILE A 466 20.44 10.12 -3.85
C ILE A 466 19.14 10.93 -3.78
N ALA A 467 18.43 11.09 -4.91
CA ALA A 467 17.13 11.74 -4.92
C ALA A 467 16.11 11.01 -4.04
N GLY A 468 16.05 9.68 -4.11
CA GLY A 468 15.22 8.85 -3.24
C GLY A 468 15.57 9.02 -1.76
N LEU A 469 16.86 9.11 -1.41
CA LEU A 469 17.31 9.38 -0.04
C LEU A 469 16.84 10.75 0.45
N VAL A 470 16.94 11.79 -0.38
CA VAL A 470 16.52 13.15 -0.01
C VAL A 470 15.01 13.23 0.13
N LEU A 471 14.25 12.75 -0.86
CA LEU A 471 12.79 12.84 -0.89
C LEU A 471 12.15 11.99 0.21
N ALA A 472 12.45 10.69 0.23
CA ALA A 472 11.86 9.80 1.23
C ALA A 472 12.45 10.00 2.63
N GLY A 473 13.66 10.56 2.74
CA GLY A 473 14.23 11.00 4.01
C GLY A 473 13.51 12.23 4.56
N GLY A 474 13.18 13.18 3.69
CA GLY A 474 12.32 14.32 4.01
C GLY A 474 10.93 13.87 4.47
N GLU A 475 10.30 12.92 3.76
CA GLU A 475 9.01 12.33 4.16
C GLU A 475 9.07 11.67 5.54
N LEU A 476 10.08 10.86 5.82
CA LEU A 476 10.24 10.21 7.12
C LEU A 476 10.45 11.22 8.24
N LEU A 477 11.25 12.27 8.02
CA LEU A 477 11.43 13.32 9.00
C LEU A 477 10.14 14.13 9.20
N ALA A 478 9.41 14.42 8.12
CA ALA A 478 8.11 15.10 8.21
C ALA A 478 7.10 14.29 9.03
N GLU A 479 7.06 12.95 8.91
CA GLU A 479 6.21 12.11 9.76
C GLU A 479 6.55 12.21 11.25
N THR A 480 7.83 12.30 11.60
CA THR A 480 8.22 12.49 13.01
C THR A 480 7.80 13.86 13.54
N ARG A 481 7.78 14.89 12.69
CA ARG A 481 7.30 16.22 13.08
C ARG A 481 5.79 16.28 13.17
N LEU A 482 5.09 15.60 12.27
CA LEU A 482 3.63 15.45 12.33
C LEU A 482 3.22 14.77 13.64
N ASP A 483 3.89 13.69 14.04
CA ASP A 483 3.61 12.98 15.29
C ASP A 483 3.72 13.92 16.50
N SER A 484 4.85 14.63 16.62
CA SER A 484 5.05 15.61 17.69
C SER A 484 4.04 16.77 17.65
N ALA A 485 3.62 17.22 16.46
CA ALA A 485 2.63 18.28 16.33
C ALA A 485 1.23 17.84 16.76
N LEU A 486 0.83 16.59 16.43
CA LEU A 486 -0.43 16.03 16.87
C LEU A 486 -0.44 15.75 18.38
N GLU A 487 0.70 15.35 18.95
CA GLU A 487 0.85 15.25 20.41
C GLU A 487 0.67 16.63 21.08
N ALA A 488 1.29 17.67 20.55
CA ALA A 488 1.11 19.05 21.03
C ALA A 488 -0.36 19.50 20.92
N GLN A 489 -1.01 19.23 19.78
CA GLN A 489 -2.44 19.52 19.59
C GLN A 489 -3.29 18.82 20.65
N SER A 490 -3.03 17.53 20.92
CA SER A 490 -3.79 16.74 21.89
C SER A 490 -3.64 17.23 23.34
N THR A 491 -2.53 17.90 23.65
CA THR A 491 -2.30 18.51 24.97
C THR A 491 -2.81 19.95 25.05
N GLY A 492 -3.40 20.48 23.97
CA GLY A 492 -3.92 21.84 23.87
C GLY A 492 -2.88 22.90 23.49
N ASP A 493 -1.60 22.52 23.29
CA ASP A 493 -0.56 23.44 22.82
C ASP A 493 -0.64 23.60 21.30
N LEU A 494 -1.65 24.37 20.87
CA LEU A 494 -1.93 24.63 19.46
C LEU A 494 -0.81 25.43 18.78
N SER A 495 -0.05 26.24 19.51
CA SER A 495 1.07 27.01 18.94
C SER A 495 2.22 26.09 18.55
N SER A 496 2.65 25.21 19.46
CA SER A 496 3.68 24.22 19.15
C SER A 496 3.22 23.24 18.06
N ALA A 497 1.93 22.94 18.00
CA ALA A 497 1.36 22.13 16.92
C ALA A 497 1.51 22.80 15.55
N LEU A 498 1.15 24.09 15.41
CA LEU A 498 1.31 24.84 14.16
C LEU A 498 2.78 24.97 13.75
N ASP A 499 3.68 25.27 14.68
CA ASP A 499 5.13 25.34 14.43
C ASP A 499 5.70 23.98 13.98
N GLY A 500 5.25 22.90 14.62
CA GLY A 500 5.61 21.53 14.27
C GLY A 500 5.16 21.17 12.85
N LEU A 501 3.94 21.57 12.47
CA LEU A 501 3.38 21.35 11.14
C LEU A 501 4.10 22.17 10.07
N GLU A 502 4.44 23.44 10.33
CA GLU A 502 5.27 24.25 9.43
C GLU A 502 6.64 23.59 9.19
N SER A 503 7.26 23.10 10.27
CA SER A 503 8.49 22.34 10.13
C SER A 503 8.30 21.06 9.32
N ALA A 504 7.17 20.36 9.46
CA ALA A 504 6.86 19.16 8.68
C ALA A 504 6.67 19.50 7.19
N VAL A 505 5.91 20.55 6.88
CA VAL A 505 5.68 21.06 5.52
C VAL A 505 7.01 21.44 4.84
N SER A 506 7.92 22.11 5.57
CA SER A 506 9.23 22.48 5.02
C SER A 506 10.09 21.26 4.60
N LEU A 507 9.89 20.10 5.23
CA LEU A 507 10.61 18.86 4.95
C LEU A 507 9.97 18.05 3.81
N ALA A 508 8.65 18.16 3.65
CA ALA A 508 7.88 17.44 2.64
C ALA A 508 6.76 18.32 2.05
N PRO A 509 7.10 19.36 1.25
CA PRO A 509 6.13 20.37 0.81
C PRO A 509 5.08 19.84 -0.17
N ALA A 510 5.29 18.66 -0.77
CA ALA A 510 4.31 18.04 -1.65
C ALA A 510 3.24 17.22 -0.89
N ARG A 511 3.34 17.11 0.44
CA ARG A 511 2.38 16.36 1.27
C ARG A 511 1.19 17.22 1.65
N PHE A 512 0.15 17.16 0.84
CA PHE A 512 -1.08 17.93 1.05
C PHE A 512 -1.77 17.63 2.40
N ASP A 513 -1.57 16.45 2.99
CA ASP A 513 -2.16 16.10 4.28
C ASP A 513 -1.53 16.86 5.46
N LEU A 514 -0.28 17.31 5.34
CA LEU A 514 0.35 18.20 6.33
C LEU A 514 -0.28 19.59 6.30
N HIS A 515 -0.56 20.10 5.10
CA HIS A 515 -1.28 21.36 4.90
C HIS A 515 -2.72 21.28 5.44
N GLN A 516 -3.40 20.15 5.25
CA GLN A 516 -4.71 19.90 5.86
C GLN A 516 -4.66 19.87 7.38
N ALA A 517 -3.66 19.16 7.95
CA ALA A 517 -3.47 19.14 9.39
C ALA A 517 -3.25 20.55 9.95
N TYR A 518 -2.45 21.38 9.27
CA TYR A 518 -2.25 22.78 9.63
C TYR A 518 -3.58 23.55 9.63
N SER A 519 -4.36 23.44 8.55
CA SER A 519 -5.65 24.11 8.44
C SER A 519 -6.60 23.72 9.58
N ARG A 520 -6.70 22.43 9.91
CA ARG A 520 -7.56 21.96 11.01
C ARG A 520 -7.11 22.48 12.38
N VAL A 521 -5.81 22.49 12.67
CA VAL A 521 -5.27 23.08 13.91
C VAL A 521 -5.53 24.59 13.95
N ALA A 522 -5.41 25.28 12.81
CA ALA A 522 -5.72 26.69 12.70
C ALA A 522 -7.21 26.98 12.96
N VAL A 523 -8.12 26.16 12.41
CA VAL A 523 -9.57 26.25 12.70
C VAL A 523 -9.83 26.06 14.19
N GLN A 524 -9.26 25.01 14.81
CA GLN A 524 -9.38 24.77 16.25
C GLN A 524 -8.91 25.99 17.06
N SER A 525 -7.78 26.58 16.68
CA SER A 525 -7.27 27.79 17.30
C SER A 525 -8.20 29.01 17.14
N LEU A 526 -8.95 29.11 16.04
CA LEU A 526 -9.88 30.20 15.78
C LEU A 526 -11.22 30.05 16.55
N THR A 527 -11.60 28.81 16.90
CA THR A 527 -12.89 28.48 17.52
C THR A 527 -12.80 28.23 19.03
N GLU A 528 -11.75 27.57 19.51
CA GLU A 528 -11.62 27.12 20.90
C GLU A 528 -10.63 27.98 21.72
N GLY A 529 -9.74 28.73 21.08
CA GLY A 529 -8.59 29.34 21.73
C GLY A 529 -8.81 30.73 22.32
N PRO A 530 -8.41 30.97 23.59
CA PRO A 530 -8.09 32.30 24.10
C PRO A 530 -6.59 32.69 23.96
N GLU A 531 -5.74 31.94 23.21
CA GLU A 531 -4.27 32.07 23.31
C GLU A 531 -3.42 32.24 22.02
N ILE A 532 -3.96 32.20 20.78
CA ILE A 532 -3.13 32.44 19.56
C ILE A 532 -3.51 33.73 18.83
N ALA A 533 -4.80 34.06 18.84
CA ALA A 533 -5.35 35.23 18.16
C ALA A 533 -5.57 36.40 19.13
N ASP A 534 -4.62 36.67 20.03
CA ASP A 534 -4.69 37.77 21.02
C ASP A 534 -4.84 39.15 20.37
N SER A 535 -4.54 39.25 19.07
CA SER A 535 -4.79 40.43 18.26
C SER A 535 -5.44 40.07 16.93
N ASP A 536 -6.23 41.00 16.39
CA ASP A 536 -6.81 40.89 15.04
C ASP A 536 -5.74 40.65 13.96
N ALA A 537 -4.52 41.15 14.17
CA ALA A 537 -3.40 40.96 13.25
C ALA A 537 -2.92 39.49 13.24
N ALA A 538 -2.73 38.89 14.42
CA ALA A 538 -2.35 37.48 14.53
C ALA A 538 -3.45 36.56 13.99
N ARG A 539 -4.72 36.91 14.25
CA ARG A 539 -5.88 36.20 13.67
C ARG A 539 -5.87 36.25 12.15
N ALA A 540 -5.64 37.43 11.56
CA ALA A 540 -5.59 37.61 10.12
C ALA A 540 -4.43 36.86 9.47
N GLU A 541 -3.26 36.85 10.12
CA GLU A 541 -2.08 36.09 9.66
C GLU A 541 -2.33 34.58 9.67
N LEU A 542 -2.92 34.05 10.76
CA LEU A 542 -3.27 32.63 10.87
C LEU A 542 -4.27 32.21 9.78
N ILE A 543 -5.33 33.01 9.56
CA ILE A 543 -6.32 32.77 8.52
C ILE A 543 -5.65 32.77 7.13
N ALA A 544 -4.80 33.77 6.85
CA ALA A 544 -4.09 33.88 5.58
C ALA A 544 -3.15 32.69 5.35
N SER A 545 -2.42 32.27 6.39
CA SER A 545 -1.55 31.09 6.32
C SER A 545 -2.37 29.82 6.06
N ALA A 546 -3.45 29.59 6.80
CA ALA A 546 -4.30 28.42 6.64
C ALA A 546 -4.91 28.33 5.23
N PHE A 547 -5.36 29.45 4.65
CA PHE A 547 -5.79 29.48 3.24
C PHE A 547 -4.65 29.18 2.27
N GLY A 548 -3.45 29.75 2.50
CA GLY A 548 -2.26 29.44 1.71
C GLY A 548 -1.92 27.95 1.72
N HIS A 549 -1.98 27.31 2.89
CA HIS A 549 -1.78 25.88 3.01
C HIS A 549 -2.84 25.08 2.23
N LEU A 550 -4.12 25.45 2.31
CA LEU A 550 -5.18 24.78 1.55
C LEU A 550 -5.04 24.98 0.03
N ASP A 551 -4.59 26.16 -0.42
CA ASP A 551 -4.31 26.41 -1.83
C ASP A 551 -3.15 25.54 -2.34
N ASP A 552 -2.08 25.38 -1.56
CA ASP A 552 -0.95 24.48 -1.86
C ASP A 552 -1.41 23.00 -1.88
N ALA A 553 -2.24 22.60 -0.92
CA ALA A 553 -2.79 21.25 -0.87
C ALA A 553 -3.65 20.95 -2.11
N GLN A 554 -4.54 21.87 -2.48
CA GLN A 554 -5.41 21.77 -3.64
C GLN A 554 -4.61 21.74 -4.96
N ALA A 555 -3.46 22.41 -5.03
CA ALA A 555 -2.58 22.34 -6.20
C ALA A 555 -2.00 20.94 -6.45
N VAL A 556 -1.84 20.11 -5.41
CA VAL A 556 -1.36 18.73 -5.51
C VAL A 556 -2.49 17.73 -5.69
N ALA A 557 -3.53 17.85 -4.87
CA ALA A 557 -4.60 16.88 -4.74
C ALA A 557 -5.81 17.12 -5.67
N GLY A 558 -5.88 18.29 -6.31
CA GLY A 558 -7.04 18.69 -7.10
C GLY A 558 -8.25 18.96 -6.20
N GLU A 559 -9.45 18.76 -6.75
CA GLU A 559 -10.71 18.90 -5.99
C GLU A 559 -10.97 17.65 -5.14
N ASP A 560 -10.14 17.48 -4.11
CA ASP A 560 -10.38 16.47 -3.09
C ASP A 560 -11.48 16.93 -2.13
N PRO A 561 -12.51 16.12 -1.87
CA PRO A 561 -13.62 16.55 -1.02
C PRO A 561 -13.25 16.81 0.44
N ASP A 562 -12.23 16.14 0.97
CA ASP A 562 -11.73 16.44 2.32
C ASP A 562 -11.04 17.80 2.36
N LEU A 563 -10.40 18.21 1.26
CA LEU A 563 -9.85 19.57 1.13
C LEU A 563 -10.96 20.62 1.03
N LEU A 564 -12.03 20.33 0.28
CA LEU A 564 -13.20 21.21 0.22
C LEU A 564 -13.83 21.36 1.62
N MET A 565 -13.88 20.27 2.39
CA MET A 565 -14.38 20.26 3.76
C MET A 565 -13.53 21.14 4.68
N ASP A 566 -12.21 20.91 4.71
CA ASP A 566 -11.29 21.71 5.53
C ASP A 566 -11.36 23.21 5.14
N ARG A 567 -11.56 23.52 3.85
CA ARG A 567 -11.76 24.91 3.38
C ARG A 567 -13.10 25.50 3.82
N ALA A 568 -14.19 24.74 3.79
CA ALA A 568 -15.51 25.19 4.23
C ALA A 568 -15.53 25.47 5.75
N GLU A 569 -14.85 24.63 6.53
CA GLU A 569 -14.67 24.83 7.96
C GLU A 569 -13.84 26.09 8.26
N LEU A 570 -12.75 26.30 7.52
CA LEU A 570 -11.94 27.51 7.67
C LEU A 570 -12.72 28.78 7.31
N LEU A 571 -13.51 28.77 6.22
CA LEU A 571 -14.40 29.87 5.86
C LEU A 571 -15.45 30.16 6.95
N SER A 572 -16.00 29.11 7.54
CA SER A 572 -16.97 29.25 8.65
C SER A 572 -16.30 29.86 9.89
N ALA A 573 -15.08 29.43 10.21
CA ALA A 573 -14.31 29.95 11.36
C ALA A 573 -13.75 31.36 11.13
N SER A 574 -13.46 31.73 9.88
CA SER A 574 -12.95 33.06 9.50
C SER A 574 -14.04 34.12 9.38
N GLY A 575 -15.32 33.75 9.46
CA GLY A 575 -16.46 34.66 9.35
C GLY A 575 -16.93 34.92 7.91
N GLN A 576 -16.74 33.94 7.02
CA GLN A 576 -17.22 33.95 5.63
C GLN A 576 -18.24 32.81 5.36
N PRO A 577 -19.33 32.71 6.14
CA PRO A 577 -20.26 31.58 6.06
C PRO A 577 -21.02 31.46 4.72
N GLU A 578 -21.22 32.55 3.97
CA GLU A 578 -21.85 32.50 2.64
C GLU A 578 -21.00 31.70 1.64
N GLU A 579 -19.68 31.88 1.68
CA GLU A 579 -18.75 31.11 0.85
C GLU A 579 -18.70 29.66 1.33
N ALA A 580 -18.71 29.43 2.65
CA ALA A 580 -18.75 28.10 3.24
C ALA A 580 -19.99 27.31 2.81
N LEU A 581 -21.18 27.93 2.80
CA LEU A 581 -22.42 27.28 2.33
C LEU A 581 -22.29 26.75 0.90
N SER A 582 -21.67 27.52 0.01
CA SER A 582 -21.46 27.11 -1.38
C SER A 582 -20.53 25.89 -1.48
N LEU A 583 -19.53 25.80 -0.60
CA LEU A 583 -18.65 24.63 -0.55
C LEU A 583 -19.34 23.42 0.08
N TYR A 584 -20.13 23.59 1.14
CA TYR A 584 -20.90 22.48 1.71
C TYR A 584 -21.89 21.90 0.72
N ASP A 585 -22.61 22.73 -0.04
CA ASP A 585 -23.48 22.26 -1.12
C ASP A 585 -22.70 21.43 -2.14
N ARG A 586 -21.53 21.94 -2.55
CA ARG A 586 -20.65 21.23 -3.47
C ARG A 586 -20.14 19.91 -2.92
N ILE A 587 -19.79 19.83 -1.63
CA ILE A 587 -19.39 18.58 -0.97
C ILE A 587 -20.55 17.60 -0.96
N LEU A 588 -21.76 18.06 -0.68
CA LEU A 588 -22.98 17.24 -0.65
C LEU A 588 -23.40 16.73 -2.03
N GLU A 589 -22.94 17.35 -3.13
CA GLU A 589 -23.06 16.76 -4.47
C GLU A 589 -22.22 15.47 -4.61
N PHE A 590 -21.07 15.39 -3.91
CA PHE A 590 -20.20 14.21 -3.90
C PHE A 590 -20.54 13.21 -2.78
N TYR A 591 -20.93 13.72 -1.60
CA TYR A 591 -21.26 12.94 -0.40
C TYR A 591 -22.59 13.42 0.17
N PRO A 592 -23.73 13.05 -0.44
CA PRO A 592 -25.06 13.49 0.03
C PRO A 592 -25.34 13.13 1.49
N ARG A 593 -24.63 12.14 2.02
CA ARG A 593 -24.78 11.59 3.37
C ARG A 593 -23.56 11.85 4.27
N SER A 594 -22.74 12.84 3.97
CA SER A 594 -21.64 13.22 4.87
C SER A 594 -22.20 13.90 6.12
N PHE A 595 -22.08 13.21 7.27
CA PHE A 595 -22.39 13.78 8.57
C PHE A 595 -21.66 15.10 8.80
N ARG A 596 -20.33 15.10 8.59
CA ARG A 596 -19.47 16.29 8.74
C ARG A 596 -19.95 17.46 7.87
N ALA A 597 -20.35 17.20 6.62
CA ALA A 597 -20.87 18.23 5.70
C ALA A 597 -22.19 18.83 6.19
N HIS A 598 -23.15 17.99 6.61
CA HIS A 598 -24.44 18.46 7.12
C HIS A 598 -24.31 19.22 8.44
N LEU A 599 -23.41 18.78 9.33
CA LEU A 599 -23.11 19.47 10.58
C LEU A 599 -22.54 20.88 10.31
N GLY A 600 -21.56 20.98 9.41
CA GLY A 600 -20.94 22.24 8.99
C GLY A 600 -21.89 23.15 8.23
N LEU A 601 -22.71 22.60 7.33
CA LEU A 601 -23.75 23.34 6.61
C LEU A 601 -24.73 23.99 7.58
N GLY A 602 -25.17 23.26 8.61
CA GLY A 602 -26.07 23.81 9.62
C GLY A 602 -25.44 24.97 10.39
N LEU A 603 -24.16 24.85 10.75
CA LEU A 603 -23.40 25.92 11.42
C LEU A 603 -23.32 27.18 10.53
N ALA A 604 -22.88 27.02 9.27
CA ALA A 604 -22.78 28.15 8.33
C ALA A 604 -24.14 28.77 8.03
N ALA A 605 -25.19 27.95 7.84
CA ALA A 605 -26.56 28.42 7.61
C ALA A 605 -27.10 29.22 8.80
N SER A 606 -26.81 28.78 10.04
CA SER A 606 -27.19 29.51 11.25
C SER A 606 -26.49 30.87 11.34
N GLN A 607 -25.20 30.95 10.98
CA GLN A 607 -24.44 32.22 10.98
C GLN A 607 -25.01 33.27 10.01
N VAL A 608 -25.60 32.84 8.88
CA VAL A 608 -26.27 33.74 7.91
C VAL A 608 -27.79 33.84 8.13
N ASN A 609 -28.28 33.38 9.27
CA ASN A 609 -29.70 33.42 9.65
C ASN A 609 -30.66 32.65 8.71
N GLN A 610 -30.16 31.61 8.02
CA GLN A 610 -30.98 30.64 7.27
C GLN A 610 -31.43 29.49 8.19
N LEU A 611 -32.27 29.81 9.18
CA LEU A 611 -32.60 28.92 10.30
C LEU A 611 -33.28 27.61 9.85
N ASP A 612 -34.23 27.65 8.91
CA ASP A 612 -34.91 26.45 8.40
C ASP A 612 -33.92 25.47 7.74
N ARG A 613 -32.95 26.02 7.00
CA ARG A 613 -31.91 25.23 6.34
C ARG A 613 -30.95 24.64 7.37
N ALA A 614 -30.62 25.40 8.41
CA ALA A 614 -29.79 24.91 9.51
C ALA A 614 -30.47 23.76 10.25
N GLU A 615 -31.75 23.89 10.57
CA GLU A 615 -32.56 22.83 11.19
C GLU A 615 -32.56 21.55 10.34
N GLN A 616 -32.84 21.66 9.04
CA GLN A 616 -32.88 20.52 8.15
C GLN A 616 -31.52 19.80 8.06
N ALA A 617 -30.44 20.57 7.97
CA ALA A 617 -29.09 20.04 7.92
C ALA A 617 -28.72 19.28 9.20
N TRP A 618 -28.97 19.87 10.37
CA TRP A 618 -28.66 19.21 11.64
C TRP A 618 -29.57 18.02 11.94
N ARG A 619 -30.84 18.02 11.54
CA ARG A 619 -31.67 16.82 11.60
C ARG A 619 -31.09 15.68 10.76
N THR A 620 -30.68 16.00 9.54
CA THR A 620 -30.02 15.03 8.65
C THR A 620 -28.72 14.52 9.28
N ALA A 621 -27.90 15.40 9.87
CA ALA A 621 -26.69 14.99 10.59
C ALA A 621 -26.99 14.06 11.78
N ALA A 622 -27.99 14.38 12.60
CA ALA A 622 -28.40 13.52 13.72
C ALA A 622 -28.89 12.13 13.26
N ASP A 623 -29.59 12.06 12.13
CA ASP A 623 -30.02 10.79 11.54
C ASP A 623 -28.84 9.97 10.99
N LEU A 624 -27.80 10.63 10.46
CA LEU A 624 -26.63 9.98 9.88
C LEU A 624 -25.66 9.45 10.95
N ALA A 625 -25.51 10.16 12.07
CA ALA A 625 -24.64 9.77 13.17
C ALA A 625 -25.41 9.82 14.51
N PRO A 626 -26.30 8.84 14.79
CA PRO A 626 -27.14 8.85 16.00
C PRO A 626 -26.33 8.68 17.30
N GLY A 627 -25.05 8.32 17.22
CA GLY A 627 -24.13 8.25 18.35
C GLY A 627 -23.32 9.52 18.60
N ASP A 628 -23.57 10.60 17.85
CA ASP A 628 -22.88 11.88 17.99
C ASP A 628 -23.83 12.97 18.50
N PRO A 629 -23.58 13.58 19.68
CA PRO A 629 -24.50 14.54 20.27
C PRO A 629 -24.46 15.92 19.59
N ARG A 630 -23.45 16.24 18.77
CA ARG A 630 -23.19 17.61 18.28
C ARG A 630 -24.35 18.19 17.49
N ALA A 631 -24.97 17.39 16.62
CA ALA A 631 -26.12 17.82 15.83
C ALA A 631 -27.35 18.13 16.70
N LEU A 632 -27.60 17.30 17.73
CA LEU A 632 -28.71 17.47 18.69
C LEU A 632 -28.49 18.71 19.57
N VAL A 633 -27.26 18.95 20.03
CA VAL A 633 -26.90 20.17 20.77
C VAL A 633 -27.17 21.42 19.93
N ASN A 634 -26.76 21.42 18.65
CA ASN A 634 -27.00 22.56 17.77
C ASN A 634 -28.48 22.80 17.49
N LEU A 635 -29.29 21.73 17.34
CA LEU A 635 -30.75 21.84 17.25
C LEU A 635 -31.35 22.45 18.53
N GLY A 636 -30.90 22.02 19.71
CA GLY A 636 -31.33 22.59 20.99
C GLY A 636 -31.07 24.09 21.08
N ILE A 637 -29.85 24.52 20.70
CA ILE A 637 -29.48 25.94 20.65
C ILE A 637 -30.34 26.71 19.63
N LEU A 638 -30.65 26.10 18.49
CA LEU A 638 -31.51 26.71 17.46
C LEU A 638 -32.92 26.96 17.99
N TYR A 639 -33.53 25.96 18.61
CA TYR A 639 -34.88 26.07 19.18
C TYR A 639 -34.94 27.04 20.37
N GLU A 640 -33.90 27.05 21.22
CA GLU A 640 -33.74 28.04 22.29
C GLU A 640 -33.77 29.47 21.71
N ARG A 641 -33.00 29.73 20.64
CA ARG A 641 -32.98 31.03 19.94
C ARG A 641 -34.29 31.35 19.23
N ALA A 642 -35.01 30.33 18.75
CA ALA A 642 -36.31 30.48 18.10
C ALA A 642 -37.46 30.73 19.11
N GLY A 643 -37.21 30.59 20.41
CA GLY A 643 -38.22 30.76 21.46
C GLY A 643 -39.13 29.55 21.64
N ASP A 644 -38.66 28.36 21.25
CA ASP A 644 -39.35 27.07 21.46
C ASP A 644 -38.61 26.25 22.55
N PRO A 645 -38.85 26.53 23.84
CA PRO A 645 -38.14 25.87 24.94
C PRO A 645 -38.47 24.37 25.05
N ASP A 646 -39.64 23.93 24.57
CA ASP A 646 -40.04 22.52 24.60
C ASP A 646 -39.19 21.71 23.61
N ALA A 647 -39.09 22.16 22.35
CA ALA A 647 -38.25 21.52 21.34
C ALA A 647 -36.74 21.59 21.68
N ALA A 648 -36.32 22.70 22.32
CA ALA A 648 -34.96 22.84 22.82
C ALA A 648 -34.65 21.81 23.92
N ALA A 649 -35.55 21.65 24.89
CA ALA A 649 -35.40 20.68 25.97
C ALA A 649 -35.38 19.24 25.45
N GLU A 650 -36.22 18.91 24.46
CA GLU A 650 -36.22 17.60 23.81
C GLU A 650 -34.86 17.31 23.14
N SER A 651 -34.34 18.27 22.37
CA SER A 651 -33.07 18.12 21.65
C SER A 651 -31.87 17.98 22.60
N PHE A 652 -31.80 18.81 23.65
CA PHE A 652 -30.74 18.68 24.66
C PHE A 652 -30.85 17.39 25.48
N SER A 653 -32.07 16.93 25.78
CA SER A 653 -32.28 15.65 26.47
C SER A 653 -31.81 14.48 25.61
N ALA A 654 -32.14 14.48 24.30
CA ALA A 654 -31.66 13.47 23.36
C ALA A 654 -30.13 13.48 23.24
N ALA A 655 -29.50 14.66 23.22
CA ALA A 655 -28.04 14.76 23.24
C ALA A 655 -27.44 14.12 24.50
N LEU A 656 -28.05 14.33 25.67
CA LEU A 656 -27.61 13.72 26.94
C LEU A 656 -27.91 12.22 27.05
N GLU A 657 -28.88 11.69 26.29
CA GLU A 657 -29.07 10.24 26.15
C GLU A 657 -27.92 9.59 25.37
N VAL A 658 -27.36 10.32 24.39
CA VAL A 658 -26.20 9.89 23.59
C VAL A 658 -24.90 10.05 24.37
N ASP A 659 -24.65 11.24 24.92
CA ASP A 659 -23.52 11.53 25.80
C ASP A 659 -23.98 12.22 27.09
N PRO A 660 -24.13 11.46 28.18
CA PRO A 660 -24.49 12.02 29.49
C PRO A 660 -23.48 13.03 30.05
N GLY A 661 -22.26 13.09 29.51
CA GLY A 661 -21.20 14.01 29.92
C GLY A 661 -21.15 15.32 29.14
N ASP A 662 -22.02 15.53 28.14
CA ASP A 662 -21.99 16.73 27.31
C ASP A 662 -22.39 17.97 28.11
N SER A 663 -21.40 18.82 28.38
CA SER A 663 -21.57 20.02 29.21
C SER A 663 -22.42 21.10 28.52
N ALA A 664 -22.38 21.19 27.20
CA ALA A 664 -23.18 22.16 26.45
C ALA A 664 -24.65 21.76 26.45
N ALA A 665 -24.95 20.47 26.27
CA ALA A 665 -26.30 19.92 26.36
C ALA A 665 -26.89 20.09 27.76
N SER A 666 -26.13 19.76 28.82
CA SER A 666 -26.58 19.92 30.20
C SER A 666 -26.87 21.39 30.54
N ALA A 667 -25.98 22.30 30.16
CA ALA A 667 -26.17 23.74 30.40
C ALA A 667 -27.34 24.29 29.56
N GLY A 668 -27.53 23.81 28.33
CA GLY A 668 -28.66 24.16 27.47
C GLY A 668 -30.00 23.76 28.08
N LEU A 669 -30.09 22.50 28.55
CA LEU A 669 -31.30 21.98 29.18
C LEU A 669 -31.67 22.77 30.44
N GLU A 670 -30.69 23.11 31.29
CA GLU A 670 -30.92 23.93 32.48
C GLU A 670 -31.51 25.30 32.13
N ARG A 671 -30.97 25.98 31.10
CA ARG A 671 -31.45 27.30 30.68
C ARG A 671 -32.90 27.29 30.19
N VAL A 672 -33.32 26.27 29.46
CA VAL A 672 -34.67 26.22 28.86
C VAL A 672 -35.74 25.66 29.81
N THR A 673 -35.33 24.98 30.88
CA THR A 673 -36.26 24.37 31.85
C THR A 673 -36.42 25.16 33.15
N VAL A 674 -35.46 26.00 33.52
CA VAL A 674 -35.54 26.87 34.70
C VAL A 674 -36.16 28.22 34.32
N PRO A 675 -37.30 28.62 34.93
CA PRO A 675 -37.90 29.93 34.67
C PRO A 675 -36.94 31.05 35.07
N THR A 676 -36.63 31.97 34.15
CA THR A 676 -35.96 33.22 34.50
C THR A 676 -36.98 34.16 35.17
N ASP A 677 -36.86 34.33 36.48
CA ASP A 677 -37.67 35.26 37.29
C ASP A 677 -37.48 36.75 36.92
#